data_AF-M4A3F7-F1
#
_entry.id   AF-M4A3F7-F1
#
_cell.length_a   1.000
_cell.length_b   1.000
_cell.length_c   1.000
_cell.angle_alpha   90.00
_cell.angle_beta   90.00
_cell.angle_gamma   90.00
#
_symmetry.space_group_name_H-M   'P 1'
#
loop_
_entity.id
_entity.type
_entity.pdbx_description
1 polymer ?
#
loop_
_entity_poly.entity_id
_entity_poly.type
_entity_poly.pdbx_seq_one_letter_code
_entity_poly.pdbx_strand_id
1 'polypeptide(L)'
;LNDMSLIDPMYQFSLDAYINLFMLSIAKSKQAYSLRVEERINNLNDYHTYSVYRYTCRGLFEAHKLLFSFQMCVKILEVAGKLNMDEYNIFLRGIVVRNTQTSCDLDHNYNELKKMVIVRFLRQDRVSFCITSFIIKNLGPRFVEPPVLDMKAVVEESTSCSPLIFVLSPGVDPTGSLLQLAKASGMSHQFSALSLGQGQAPIKLCCDFPGHWVFLANCHLSLSWMPELDKLIKELPVQNPEPNFRLWLSSSPHPDFPITILQAGIKMTTEPPKVHKHHCKHENLPQFNRCTKGRLYKKLLYALCFFHSILLERKKFRQMGWNIIYGFNDSDFEVSENLLCLYLDKYEEIPWDALKYLIAGVNYGGHVTDEWDRRLLTTYINDYFCEGGPLSSFQEHINTLPATEHPEVFGEHPNADIASQIAETRTLFETLLSLQPQHTGTATTGAGARPKDAGNSGFIKNTRTLTSYCVDSTSVSVLQAYPSLKPLAAWTRDLSQRVDQFARWAEKVQPPVLFWLSGFTFPNGFLTAVLQFTARQHNVSAHRRLCVPFLSVSSLVQDGVYVKGLYLEGAGWDRKNSCLVEADHLLKCVDLCNDAIVISTPSPRAVSFPSVGMYLCPCYYFPVRAGKDGRPAFVVAIELKSGAVSPDHWVKRGTALLLSLDN
;
A
#
# COMPACT_ATOMS: atom_id res chain seq x y z
N LEU A 1 -4.52 4.35 23.68
CA LEU A 1 -4.76 2.88 23.60
C LEU A 1 -6.16 2.59 23.08
N ASN A 2 -7.21 3.01 23.80
CA ASN A 2 -8.60 2.74 23.40
C ASN A 2 -8.94 3.22 21.98
N ASP A 3 -8.43 4.39 21.58
CA ASP A 3 -8.69 4.97 20.26
C ASP A 3 -8.08 4.14 19.11
N MET A 4 -7.12 3.25 19.37
CA MET A 4 -6.52 2.41 18.34
C MET A 4 -7.55 1.47 17.69
N SER A 5 -8.59 1.08 18.42
CA SER A 5 -9.71 0.27 17.90
C SER A 5 -10.49 0.95 16.77
N LEU A 6 -10.39 2.28 16.64
CA LEU A 6 -10.98 3.03 15.53
C LEU A 6 -10.19 2.90 14.23
N ILE A 7 -8.92 2.48 14.30
CA ILE A 7 -8.05 2.26 13.14
C ILE A 7 -8.28 0.84 12.59
N ASP A 8 -8.23 -0.16 13.46
CA ASP A 8 -8.43 -1.56 13.11
C ASP A 8 -9.24 -2.26 14.22
N PRO A 9 -10.29 -3.03 13.88
CA PRO A 9 -11.13 -3.68 14.87
C PRO A 9 -10.38 -4.65 15.79
N MET A 10 -9.23 -5.19 15.36
CA MET A 10 -8.39 -6.08 16.15
C MET A 10 -7.58 -5.35 17.23
N TYR A 11 -7.45 -4.02 17.17
CA TYR A 11 -6.69 -3.20 18.14
C TYR A 11 -7.46 -2.92 19.42
N GLN A 12 -8.03 -3.97 20.00
CA GLN A 12 -8.72 -3.91 21.29
C GLN A 12 -7.71 -4.11 22.42
N PHE A 13 -7.76 -3.28 23.45
CA PHE A 13 -6.94 -3.44 24.65
C PHE A 13 -7.86 -3.38 25.86
N SER A 14 -7.70 -4.31 26.81
CA SER A 14 -8.49 -4.32 28.03
C SER A 14 -7.86 -3.46 29.11
N LEU A 15 -8.70 -2.89 29.97
CA LEU A 15 -8.24 -2.17 31.15
C LEU A 15 -7.48 -3.10 32.10
N ASP A 16 -7.95 -4.35 32.26
CA ASP A 16 -7.28 -5.33 33.11
C ASP A 16 -5.86 -5.66 32.64
N ALA A 17 -5.66 -5.84 31.33
CA ALA A 17 -4.32 -6.07 30.80
C ALA A 17 -3.41 -4.84 30.99
N TYR A 18 -3.95 -3.62 30.88
CA TYR A 18 -3.22 -2.40 31.18
C TYR A 18 -2.85 -2.30 32.67
N ILE A 19 -3.77 -2.63 33.58
CA ILE A 19 -3.51 -2.64 35.03
C ILE A 19 -2.40 -3.65 35.36
N ASN A 20 -2.47 -4.85 34.79
CA ASN A 20 -1.41 -5.86 34.96
C ASN A 20 -0.05 -5.34 34.46
N LEU A 21 -0.02 -4.70 33.29
CA LEU A 21 1.18 -4.07 32.75
C LEU A 21 1.72 -2.95 33.66
N PHE A 22 0.82 -2.15 34.25
CA PHE A 22 1.16 -1.09 35.19
C PHE A 22 1.78 -1.66 36.47
N MET A 23 1.18 -2.68 37.07
CA MET A 23 1.73 -3.38 38.25
C MET A 23 3.09 -4.02 37.96
N LEU A 24 3.23 -4.67 36.80
CA LEU A 24 4.51 -5.21 36.34
C LEU A 24 5.57 -4.11 36.16
N SER A 25 5.16 -2.93 35.68
CA SER A 25 6.05 -1.78 35.54
C SER A 25 6.55 -1.26 36.89
N ILE A 26 5.69 -1.25 37.90
CA ILE A 26 6.08 -0.90 39.28
C ILE A 26 7.12 -1.91 39.79
N ALA A 27 6.88 -3.20 39.60
CA ALA A 27 7.76 -4.26 40.10
C ALA A 27 9.13 -4.30 39.38
N LYS A 28 9.15 -4.12 38.06
CA LYS A 28 10.37 -4.29 37.23
C LYS A 28 11.19 -3.02 37.01
N SER A 29 10.60 -1.84 37.19
CA SER A 29 11.33 -0.57 37.04
C SER A 29 12.43 -0.42 38.09
N LYS A 30 13.52 0.26 37.72
CA LYS A 30 14.68 0.50 38.60
C LYS A 30 14.23 1.15 39.92
N GLN A 31 14.51 0.47 41.03
CA GLN A 31 14.29 1.03 42.36
C GLN A 31 15.29 2.17 42.61
N ALA A 32 14.84 3.28 43.20
CA ALA A 32 15.74 4.36 43.57
C ALA A 32 16.55 3.94 44.80
N TYR A 33 17.88 4.06 44.74
CA TYR A 33 18.76 3.81 45.89
C TYR A 33 18.71 4.96 46.91
N SER A 34 18.19 6.13 46.50
CA SER A 34 18.08 7.34 47.31
C SER A 34 16.63 7.56 47.77
N LEU A 35 16.43 8.23 48.91
CA LEU A 35 15.11 8.65 49.46
C LEU A 35 14.37 9.68 48.57
N ARG A 36 14.81 9.93 47.33
CA ARG A 36 14.22 10.94 46.45
C ARG A 36 13.08 10.35 45.63
N VAL A 37 11.86 10.67 46.04
CA VAL A 37 10.60 10.27 45.37
C VAL A 37 10.61 10.66 43.88
N GLU A 38 11.18 11.80 43.53
CA GLU A 38 11.27 12.29 42.13
C GLU A 38 12.06 11.35 41.22
N GLU A 39 13.18 10.80 41.70
CA GLU A 39 14.00 9.85 40.92
C GLU A 39 13.21 8.57 40.64
N ARG A 40 12.45 8.09 41.64
CA ARG A 40 11.59 6.92 41.48
C ARG A 40 10.45 7.17 40.50
N ILE A 41 9.81 8.34 40.55
CA ILE A 41 8.77 8.73 39.59
C ILE A 41 9.32 8.76 38.16
N ASN A 42 10.50 9.32 37.95
CA ASN A 42 11.14 9.34 36.63
C ASN A 42 11.45 7.93 36.11
N ASN A 43 12.01 7.06 36.96
CA ASN A 43 12.28 5.66 36.59
C ASN A 43 11.00 4.88 36.26
N LEU A 44 9.93 5.13 37.01
CA LEU A 44 8.61 4.53 36.77
C LEU A 44 8.02 5.01 35.44
N ASN A 45 8.01 6.32 35.20
CA ASN A 45 7.49 6.90 33.97
C ASN A 45 8.29 6.42 32.75
N ASP A 46 9.62 6.38 32.83
CA ASP A 46 10.48 5.90 31.74
C ASP A 46 10.17 4.44 31.38
N TYR A 47 10.19 3.56 32.38
CA TYR A 47 9.96 2.14 32.19
C TYR A 47 8.52 1.85 31.72
N HIS A 48 7.53 2.48 32.34
CA HIS A 48 6.13 2.23 32.04
C HIS A 48 5.76 2.73 30.64
N THR A 49 6.22 3.93 30.26
CA THR A 49 5.97 4.49 28.91
C THR A 49 6.52 3.55 27.83
N TYR A 50 7.73 3.04 28.01
CA TYR A 50 8.31 2.09 27.06
C TYR A 50 7.63 0.72 27.09
N SER A 51 7.18 0.26 28.26
CA SER A 51 6.43 -1.00 28.39
C SER A 51 5.07 -0.93 27.68
N VAL A 52 4.36 0.19 27.79
CA VAL A 52 3.12 0.45 27.04
C VAL A 52 3.39 0.48 25.54
N TYR A 53 4.46 1.16 25.11
CA TYR A 53 4.87 1.18 23.71
C TYR A 53 5.10 -0.23 23.16
N ARG A 54 5.94 -1.04 23.82
CA ARG A 54 6.23 -2.41 23.40
C ARG A 54 4.99 -3.31 23.39
N TYR A 55 4.21 -3.26 24.46
CA TYR A 55 2.99 -4.05 24.60
C TYR A 55 1.99 -3.77 23.47
N THR A 56 1.83 -2.50 23.11
CA THR A 56 0.92 -2.08 22.06
C THR A 56 1.47 -2.42 20.68
N CYS A 57 2.72 -2.03 20.39
CA CYS A 57 3.35 -2.28 19.09
C CYS A 57 3.47 -3.76 18.72
N ARG A 58 3.44 -4.69 19.69
CA ARG A 58 3.34 -6.13 19.43
C ARG A 58 2.07 -6.48 18.65
N GLY A 59 0.94 -5.85 18.96
CA GLY A 59 -0.35 -6.09 18.33
C GLY A 59 -0.71 -5.11 17.21
N LEU A 60 0.20 -4.21 16.81
CA LEU A 60 -0.03 -3.24 15.73
C LEU A 60 0.75 -3.63 14.48
N PHE A 61 0.11 -3.48 13.33
CA PHE A 61 0.79 -3.57 12.04
C PHE A 61 1.83 -2.44 11.93
N GLU A 62 2.91 -2.71 11.21
CA GLU A 62 4.05 -1.81 11.07
C GLU A 62 3.62 -0.42 10.58
N ALA A 63 2.63 -0.36 9.68
CA ALA A 63 2.06 0.88 9.15
C ALA A 63 1.50 1.84 10.24
N HIS A 64 1.10 1.33 11.41
CA HIS A 64 0.47 2.11 12.47
C HIS A 64 1.40 2.41 13.65
N LYS A 65 2.59 1.81 13.72
CA LYS A 65 3.50 1.97 14.87
C LYS A 65 4.05 3.40 15.02
N LEU A 66 4.45 4.02 13.91
CA LEU A 66 4.93 5.42 13.91
C LEU A 66 3.80 6.38 14.32
N LEU A 67 2.58 6.17 13.80
CA LEU A 67 1.40 6.95 14.15
C LEU A 67 1.11 6.85 15.65
N PHE A 68 1.11 5.63 16.20
CA PHE A 68 0.88 5.41 17.63
C PHE A 68 1.96 6.09 18.50
N SER A 69 3.24 5.96 18.12
CA SER A 69 4.35 6.61 18.82
C SER A 69 4.22 8.14 18.79
N PHE A 70 3.84 8.71 17.64
CA PHE A 70 3.58 10.13 17.50
C PHE A 70 2.42 10.59 18.40
N GLN A 71 1.30 9.87 18.41
CA GLN A 71 0.16 10.21 19.26
C GLN A 71 0.50 10.14 20.75
N MET A 72 1.26 9.11 21.17
CA MET A 72 1.72 9.00 22.55
C MET A 72 2.61 10.18 22.94
N CYS A 73 3.56 10.56 22.06
CA CYS A 73 4.42 11.73 22.26
C CYS A 73 3.60 13.03 22.39
N VAL A 74 2.68 13.27 21.45
CA VAL A 74 1.78 14.44 21.45
C VAL A 74 0.97 14.51 22.74
N LYS A 75 0.35 13.40 23.18
CA LYS A 75 -0.48 13.36 24.39
C LYS A 75 0.33 13.62 25.67
N ILE A 76 1.55 13.09 25.76
CA ILE A 76 2.45 13.36 26.88
C ILE A 76 2.82 14.86 26.93
N LEU A 77 3.15 15.46 25.78
CA LEU A 77 3.53 16.87 25.70
C LEU A 77 2.34 17.82 25.92
N GLU A 78 1.15 17.45 25.45
CA GLU A 78 -0.11 18.17 25.68
C GLU A 78 -0.40 18.28 27.18
N VAL A 79 -0.38 17.15 27.90
CA VAL A 79 -0.63 17.13 29.36
C VAL A 79 0.48 17.85 30.13
N ALA A 80 1.72 17.79 29.65
CA ALA A 80 2.84 18.53 30.25
C ALA A 80 2.82 20.05 29.97
N GLY A 81 1.86 20.55 29.16
CA GLY A 81 1.81 21.96 28.76
C GLY A 81 2.97 22.40 27.87
N LYS A 82 3.66 21.45 27.23
CA LYS A 82 4.85 21.69 26.37
C LYS A 82 4.53 21.74 24.88
N LEU A 83 3.27 21.54 24.50
CA LEU A 83 2.81 21.53 23.12
C LEU A 83 1.84 22.68 22.86
N ASN A 84 2.09 23.47 21.82
CA ASN A 84 1.12 24.44 21.33
C ASN A 84 0.04 23.72 20.51
N MET A 85 -1.18 23.66 21.05
CA MET A 85 -2.29 22.95 20.41
C MET A 85 -2.81 23.65 19.16
N ASP A 86 -2.67 24.97 19.02
CA ASP A 86 -3.07 25.69 17.80
C ASP A 86 -2.15 25.31 16.64
N GLU A 87 -0.84 25.28 16.88
CA GLU A 87 0.14 24.83 15.90
C GLU A 87 -0.05 23.35 15.55
N TYR A 88 -0.39 22.51 16.53
CA TYR A 88 -0.69 21.10 16.28
C TYR A 88 -1.95 20.93 15.43
N ASN A 89 -3.00 21.72 15.70
CA ASN A 89 -4.21 21.73 14.90
C ASN A 89 -3.95 22.18 13.46
N ILE A 90 -3.10 23.20 13.26
CA ILE A 90 -2.63 23.61 11.93
C ILE A 90 -1.83 22.48 11.28
N PHE A 91 -0.94 21.83 12.04
CA PHE A 91 -0.17 20.68 11.57
C PHE A 91 -1.05 19.51 11.16
N LEU A 92 -2.23 19.29 11.76
CA LEU A 92 -3.16 18.21 11.43
C LEU A 92 -4.12 18.55 10.29
N ARG A 93 -4.72 19.74 10.30
CA ARG A 93 -5.80 20.13 9.38
C ARG A 93 -5.31 20.94 8.19
N GLY A 94 -4.09 21.46 8.24
CA GLY A 94 -3.59 22.48 7.32
C GLY A 94 -4.13 23.88 7.66
N ILE A 95 -3.67 24.87 6.92
CA ILE A 95 -4.10 26.27 7.05
C ILE A 95 -5.41 26.39 6.28
N VAL A 96 -6.50 26.67 7.00
CA VAL A 96 -7.71 27.18 6.36
C VAL A 96 -7.49 28.68 6.19
N VAL A 97 -7.14 29.11 4.97
CA VAL A 97 -7.09 30.54 4.66
C VAL A 97 -8.52 31.08 4.75
N ARG A 98 -8.88 31.62 5.91
CA ARG A 98 -9.97 32.59 5.99
C ARG A 98 -9.44 33.88 5.34
N ASN A 99 -10.26 34.54 4.53
CA ASN A 99 -9.95 35.82 3.88
C ASN A 99 -9.81 36.98 4.89
N THR A 100 -8.99 36.80 5.91
CA THR A 100 -8.61 37.81 6.88
C THR A 100 -7.10 37.90 6.81
N GLN A 101 -6.59 39.08 6.47
CA GLN A 101 -5.17 39.41 6.55
C GLN A 101 -4.69 39.18 7.99
N THR A 102 -4.23 37.98 8.30
CA THR A 102 -3.33 37.74 9.41
C THR A 102 -1.93 37.81 8.83
N SER A 103 -1.19 38.88 9.16
CA SER A 103 0.25 38.89 8.96
C SER A 103 0.81 37.69 9.71
N CYS A 104 1.32 36.72 8.98
CA CYS A 104 2.16 35.68 9.54
C CYS A 104 3.50 36.33 9.83
N ASP A 105 3.63 36.97 11.00
CA ASP A 105 4.94 37.36 11.52
C ASP A 105 5.71 36.06 11.78
N LEU A 106 6.58 35.72 10.83
CA LEU A 106 7.55 34.65 10.91
C LEU A 106 8.65 35.08 11.90
N ASP A 107 8.31 35.10 13.18
CA ASP A 107 9.27 35.28 14.26
C ASP A 107 10.41 34.28 14.09
N HIS A 108 11.65 34.77 14.21
CA HIS A 108 12.87 34.02 13.96
C HIS A 108 13.13 32.88 14.98
N ASN A 109 12.21 32.63 15.91
CA ASN A 109 12.28 31.58 16.91
C ASN A 109 11.41 30.39 16.49
N TYR A 110 11.90 29.58 15.53
CA TYR A 110 11.19 28.41 15.02
C TYR A 110 11.22 27.26 16.03
N ASN A 111 10.08 27.01 16.69
CA ASN A 111 9.86 25.74 17.39
C ASN A 111 9.74 24.58 16.35
N GLU A 112 9.92 23.34 16.80
CA GLU A 112 9.95 22.18 15.89
C GLU A 112 8.63 21.90 15.20
N LEU A 113 7.51 22.18 15.87
CA LEU A 113 6.19 21.97 15.30
C LEU A 113 5.93 22.93 14.13
N LYS A 114 6.32 24.20 14.23
CA LYS A 114 6.31 25.16 13.10
C LYS A 114 7.17 24.66 11.94
N LYS A 115 8.35 24.09 12.19
CA LYS A 115 9.19 23.49 11.13
C LYS A 115 8.46 22.33 10.46
N MET A 116 7.84 21.44 11.23
CA MET A 116 7.03 20.33 10.71
C MET A 116 5.84 20.82 9.86
N VAL A 117 5.17 21.90 10.28
CA VAL A 117 4.10 22.55 9.52
C VAL A 117 4.60 23.03 8.16
N ILE A 118 5.72 23.75 8.13
CA ILE A 118 6.34 24.23 6.87
C ILE A 118 6.71 23.05 5.96
N VAL A 119 7.33 22.00 6.52
CA VAL A 119 7.67 20.80 5.76
C VAL A 119 6.41 20.12 5.22
N ARG A 120 5.33 20.03 5.99
CA ARG A 120 4.05 19.49 5.49
C ARG A 120 3.51 20.28 4.29
N PHE A 121 3.70 21.60 4.24
CA PHE A 121 3.26 22.40 3.09
C PHE A 121 4.14 22.24 1.86
N LEU A 122 5.47 22.24 2.03
CA LEU A 122 6.41 22.31 0.91
C LEU A 122 6.93 20.94 0.45
N ARG A 123 7.06 19.99 1.38
CA ARG A 123 7.74 18.70 1.22
C ARG A 123 7.03 17.60 2.02
N GLN A 124 5.82 17.25 1.59
CA GLN A 124 5.00 16.21 2.24
C GLN A 124 5.75 14.87 2.38
N ASP A 125 6.64 14.54 1.44
CA ASP A 125 7.50 13.36 1.48
C ASP A 125 8.43 13.31 2.71
N ARG A 126 8.77 14.48 3.28
CA ARG A 126 9.70 14.58 4.41
C ARG A 126 9.01 14.56 5.77
N VAL A 127 7.68 14.56 5.83
CA VAL A 127 6.94 14.69 7.09
C VAL A 127 7.16 13.50 8.02
N SER A 128 7.21 12.27 7.49
CA SER A 128 7.48 11.07 8.30
C SER A 128 8.83 11.17 9.03
N PHE A 129 9.88 11.65 8.35
CA PHE A 129 11.19 11.88 8.95
C PHE A 129 11.13 12.95 10.04
N CYS A 130 10.40 14.04 9.83
CA CYS A 130 10.24 15.06 10.85
C CYS A 130 9.46 14.56 12.07
N ILE A 131 8.43 13.72 11.88
CA ILE A 131 7.71 13.04 12.96
C ILE A 131 8.67 12.13 13.74
N THR A 132 9.48 11.34 13.05
CA THR A 132 10.50 10.48 13.66
C THR A 132 11.48 11.30 14.49
N SER A 133 12.06 12.37 13.94
CA SER A 133 12.97 13.26 14.69
C SER A 133 12.29 13.91 15.89
N PHE A 134 11.03 14.32 15.76
CA PHE A 134 10.24 14.89 16.86
C PHE A 134 10.04 13.87 18.00
N ILE A 135 9.74 12.61 17.68
CA ILE A 135 9.62 11.54 18.67
C ILE A 135 10.99 11.26 19.32
N ILE A 136 12.05 11.11 18.53
CA ILE A 136 13.40 10.83 19.04
C ILE A 136 13.82 11.87 20.07
N LYS A 137 13.57 13.16 19.78
CA LYS A 137 13.97 14.23 20.69
C LYS A 137 13.18 14.26 22.00
N ASN A 138 11.89 13.92 21.95
CA ASN A 138 11.00 14.05 23.12
C ASN A 138 10.88 12.76 23.95
N LEU A 139 10.94 11.59 23.32
CA LEU A 139 10.79 10.28 23.96
C LEU A 139 12.05 9.40 23.84
N GLY A 140 12.89 9.60 22.81
CA GLY A 140 14.10 8.81 22.55
C GLY A 140 13.99 7.86 21.35
N PRO A 141 15.12 7.34 20.84
CA PRO A 141 15.19 6.53 19.63
C PRO A 141 14.44 5.18 19.71
N ARG A 142 14.37 4.58 20.90
CA ARG A 142 13.66 3.30 21.12
C ARG A 142 12.15 3.34 20.83
N PHE A 143 11.56 4.52 20.61
CA PHE A 143 10.14 4.70 20.30
C PHE A 143 9.84 4.80 18.80
N VAL A 144 10.85 4.81 17.95
CA VAL A 144 10.70 4.78 16.48
C VAL A 144 11.26 3.50 15.86
N GLU A 145 11.96 2.70 16.66
CA GLU A 145 12.46 1.38 16.29
C GLU A 145 11.41 0.33 16.66
N PRO A 146 10.82 -0.39 15.69
CA PRO A 146 9.81 -1.40 15.97
C PRO A 146 10.42 -2.53 16.81
N PRO A 147 9.79 -2.92 17.93
CA PRO A 147 10.30 -4.02 18.76
C PRO A 147 10.25 -5.33 17.96
N VAL A 148 11.34 -6.09 18.01
CA VAL A 148 11.39 -7.43 17.40
C VAL A 148 10.37 -8.34 18.09
N LEU A 149 9.56 -9.04 17.30
CA LEU A 149 8.62 -10.02 17.82
C LEU A 149 9.39 -11.24 18.33
N ASP A 150 9.36 -11.46 19.64
CA ASP A 150 9.88 -12.65 20.29
C ASP A 150 8.73 -13.52 20.78
N MET A 151 8.37 -14.55 20.01
CA MET A 151 7.26 -15.44 20.36
C MET A 151 7.54 -16.23 21.65
N LYS A 152 8.81 -16.51 21.98
CA LYS A 152 9.15 -17.23 23.20
C LYS A 152 8.87 -16.36 24.42
N ALA A 153 9.28 -15.09 24.39
CA ALA A 153 8.97 -14.14 25.44
C ALA A 153 7.44 -13.96 25.62
N VAL A 154 6.67 -13.97 24.54
CA VAL A 154 5.20 -13.91 24.60
C VAL A 154 4.61 -15.12 25.32
N VAL A 155 5.13 -16.33 25.06
CA VAL A 155 4.68 -17.54 25.76
C VAL A 155 5.01 -17.47 27.25
N GLU A 156 6.20 -17.00 27.61
CA GLU A 156 6.64 -16.82 29.01
C GLU A 156 5.80 -15.77 29.75
N GLU A 157 5.32 -14.72 29.06
CA GLU A 157 4.41 -13.70 29.61
C GLU A 157 2.95 -14.17 29.71
N SER A 158 2.57 -15.21 28.97
CA SER A 158 1.19 -15.70 28.89
C SER A 158 0.85 -16.72 29.97
N THR A 159 -0.44 -16.84 30.28
CA THR A 159 -0.97 -17.87 31.20
C THR A 159 -1.80 -18.90 30.43
N SER A 160 -2.15 -20.00 31.07
CA SER A 160 -3.03 -21.03 30.49
C SER A 160 -4.46 -20.51 30.19
N CYS A 161 -4.84 -19.35 30.71
CA CYS A 161 -6.13 -18.70 30.46
C CYS A 161 -6.04 -17.53 29.46
N SER A 162 -4.84 -17.16 29.01
CA SER A 162 -4.64 -16.04 28.08
C SER A 162 -4.49 -16.55 26.65
N PRO A 163 -5.47 -16.36 25.76
CA PRO A 163 -5.31 -16.77 24.37
C PRO A 163 -4.23 -15.96 23.67
N LEU A 164 -3.45 -16.62 22.82
CA LEU A 164 -2.38 -16.04 22.01
C LEU A 164 -2.88 -15.89 20.58
N ILE A 165 -2.92 -14.66 20.05
CA ILE A 165 -3.62 -14.36 18.80
C ILE A 165 -2.66 -13.81 17.76
N PHE A 166 -2.48 -14.54 16.66
CA PHE A 166 -1.83 -14.06 15.46
C PHE A 166 -2.82 -13.25 14.62
N VAL A 167 -2.57 -11.96 14.47
CA VAL A 167 -3.30 -11.07 13.57
C VAL A 167 -2.54 -11.03 12.24
N LEU A 168 -3.14 -11.64 11.22
CA LEU A 168 -2.45 -11.96 9.98
C LEU A 168 -2.55 -10.83 8.95
N SER A 169 -1.44 -10.62 8.24
CA SER A 169 -1.45 -9.92 6.97
C SER A 169 -1.92 -10.88 5.86
N PRO A 170 -2.53 -10.38 4.77
CA PRO A 170 -2.87 -11.23 3.63
C PRO A 170 -1.65 -12.00 3.12
N GLY A 171 -1.79 -13.32 2.96
CA GLY A 171 -0.75 -14.20 2.43
C GLY A 171 0.30 -14.70 3.44
N VAL A 172 0.13 -14.43 4.74
CA VAL A 172 1.02 -14.94 5.79
C VAL A 172 0.38 -16.13 6.52
N ASP A 173 1.11 -17.23 6.65
CA ASP A 173 0.73 -18.39 7.48
C ASP A 173 1.73 -18.59 8.64
N PRO A 174 1.30 -18.44 9.91
CA PRO A 174 2.19 -18.61 11.06
C PRO A 174 2.41 -20.07 11.46
N THR A 175 1.75 -21.04 10.81
CA THR A 175 1.74 -22.46 11.23
C THR A 175 3.16 -23.04 11.33
N GLY A 176 4.00 -22.80 10.32
CA GLY A 176 5.38 -23.30 10.30
C GLY A 176 6.22 -22.75 11.45
N SER A 177 6.15 -21.45 11.69
CA SER A 177 6.89 -20.78 12.78
C SER A 177 6.40 -21.22 14.16
N LEU A 178 5.09 -21.43 14.33
CA LEU A 178 4.50 -21.94 15.56
C LEU A 178 4.91 -23.39 15.83
N LEU A 179 4.97 -24.25 14.81
CA LEU A 179 5.45 -25.62 14.95
C LEU A 179 6.92 -25.67 15.36
N GLN A 180 7.76 -24.79 14.79
CA GLN A 180 9.15 -24.66 15.20
C GLN A 180 9.28 -24.20 16.66
N LEU A 181 8.44 -23.26 17.09
CA LEU A 181 8.39 -22.81 18.49
C LEU A 181 7.96 -23.95 19.43
N ALA A 182 6.90 -24.69 19.07
CA ALA A 182 6.46 -25.85 19.84
C ALA A 182 7.60 -26.88 19.97
N LYS A 183 8.40 -27.07 18.92
CA LYS A 183 9.58 -27.93 18.97
C LYS A 183 10.67 -27.41 19.89
N ALA A 184 10.99 -26.12 19.82
CA ALA A 184 11.96 -25.49 20.71
C ALA A 184 11.51 -25.51 22.19
N SER A 185 10.21 -25.47 22.43
CA SER A 185 9.58 -25.53 23.76
C SER A 185 9.31 -26.96 24.27
N GLY A 186 9.67 -28.00 23.52
CA GLY A 186 9.41 -29.39 23.89
C GLY A 186 7.95 -29.85 23.77
N MET A 187 7.08 -29.03 23.17
CA MET A 187 5.64 -29.26 23.03
C MET A 187 5.24 -29.92 21.70
N SER A 188 6.20 -30.34 20.86
CA SER A 188 5.90 -30.93 19.52
C SER A 188 4.89 -32.09 19.57
N HIS A 189 5.04 -32.98 20.55
CA HIS A 189 4.18 -34.17 20.70
C HIS A 189 2.81 -33.84 21.32
N GLN A 190 2.67 -32.63 21.87
CA GLN A 190 1.47 -32.11 22.53
C GLN A 190 0.95 -30.88 21.78
N PHE A 191 1.18 -30.81 20.47
CA PHE A 191 0.72 -29.75 19.60
C PHE A 191 -0.43 -30.27 18.73
N SER A 192 -1.54 -29.54 18.70
CA SER A 192 -2.72 -29.91 17.91
C SER A 192 -3.22 -28.69 17.15
N ALA A 193 -3.26 -28.78 15.83
CA ALA A 193 -3.67 -27.69 14.96
C ALA A 193 -4.96 -28.04 14.20
N LEU A 194 -5.87 -27.07 14.10
CA LEU A 194 -7.13 -27.17 13.36
C LEU A 194 -7.29 -25.95 12.46
N SER A 195 -7.54 -26.17 11.17
CA SER A 195 -7.86 -25.08 10.24
C SER A 195 -9.36 -24.92 10.06
N LEU A 196 -9.88 -23.76 10.45
CA LEU A 196 -11.30 -23.44 10.34
C LEU A 196 -11.65 -23.05 8.90
N GLY A 197 -12.87 -23.42 8.45
CA GLY A 197 -13.37 -23.11 7.10
C GLY A 197 -13.50 -24.30 6.14
N GLN A 198 -13.06 -25.51 6.51
CA GLN A 198 -13.20 -26.74 5.70
C GLN A 198 -14.30 -27.70 6.20
N GLY A 199 -15.32 -27.20 6.91
CA GLY A 199 -16.45 -28.01 7.38
C GLY A 199 -16.20 -28.88 8.62
N GLN A 200 -15.12 -28.65 9.36
CA GLN A 200 -14.81 -29.34 10.61
C GLN A 200 -15.45 -28.64 11.83
N ALA A 201 -16.07 -29.42 12.72
CA ALA A 201 -16.64 -28.93 13.98
C ALA A 201 -15.53 -28.76 15.04
N PRO A 202 -15.27 -27.56 15.59
CA PRO A 202 -14.07 -27.29 16.41
C PRO A 202 -14.14 -27.80 17.86
N ILE A 203 -15.29 -28.35 18.27
CA ILE A 203 -15.66 -28.61 19.67
C ILE A 203 -14.77 -29.67 20.34
N LYS A 204 -14.23 -30.65 19.59
CA LYS A 204 -13.43 -31.74 20.19
C LYS A 204 -12.03 -31.33 20.64
N LEU A 205 -11.43 -30.27 20.08
CA LEU A 205 -9.99 -30.04 20.27
C LEU A 205 -9.63 -29.27 21.55
N CYS A 206 -10.52 -28.41 22.07
CA CYS A 206 -10.25 -27.67 23.31
C CYS A 206 -10.52 -28.47 24.59
N CYS A 207 -11.44 -29.43 24.55
CA CYS A 207 -11.90 -30.14 25.75
C CYS A 207 -11.14 -31.45 26.02
N ASP A 208 -10.53 -32.06 25.00
CA ASP A 208 -9.99 -33.44 25.09
C ASP A 208 -8.47 -33.51 25.40
N PHE A 209 -7.76 -32.37 25.53
CA PHE A 209 -6.28 -32.35 25.60
C PHE A 209 -5.72 -31.46 26.74
N PRO A 210 -5.81 -31.90 28.01
CA PRO A 210 -5.21 -31.17 29.13
C PRO A 210 -3.68 -31.03 28.93
N GLY A 211 -3.18 -29.79 29.01
CA GLY A 211 -1.75 -29.48 28.89
C GLY A 211 -1.20 -29.29 27.47
N HIS A 212 -2.01 -29.51 26.42
CA HIS A 212 -1.55 -29.35 25.04
C HIS A 212 -1.52 -27.90 24.56
N TRP A 213 -0.77 -27.65 23.49
CA TRP A 213 -0.89 -26.45 22.69
C TRP A 213 -1.92 -26.69 21.60
N VAL A 214 -3.02 -25.92 21.65
CA VAL A 214 -4.11 -26.00 20.69
C VAL A 214 -4.02 -24.79 19.78
N PHE A 215 -3.93 -25.00 18.46
CA PHE A 215 -3.89 -23.95 17.46
C PHE A 215 -5.12 -23.98 16.57
N LEU A 216 -5.90 -22.91 16.58
CA LEU A 216 -7.05 -22.70 15.71
C LEU A 216 -6.66 -21.70 14.62
N ALA A 217 -6.43 -22.20 13.41
CA ALA A 217 -6.07 -21.39 12.26
C ALA A 217 -7.32 -20.83 11.56
N ASN A 218 -7.18 -19.64 10.98
CA ASN A 218 -8.17 -19.01 10.11
C ASN A 218 -9.54 -18.74 10.77
N CYS A 219 -9.56 -18.27 12.02
CA CYS A 219 -10.78 -18.00 12.78
C CYS A 219 -11.78 -17.07 12.07
N HIS A 220 -11.30 -16.09 11.29
CA HIS A 220 -12.12 -15.23 10.43
C HIS A 220 -13.01 -15.98 9.42
N LEU A 221 -12.69 -17.23 9.06
CA LEU A 221 -13.51 -18.05 8.16
C LEU A 221 -14.69 -18.74 8.87
N SER A 222 -14.74 -18.69 10.20
CA SER A 222 -15.75 -19.39 11.01
C SER A 222 -16.33 -18.50 12.11
N LEU A 223 -16.73 -17.28 11.74
CA LEU A 223 -17.26 -16.27 12.67
C LEU A 223 -18.52 -16.73 13.43
N SER A 224 -19.36 -17.56 12.82
CA SER A 224 -20.56 -18.13 13.44
C SER A 224 -20.26 -18.97 14.69
N TRP A 225 -19.06 -19.56 14.77
CA TRP A 225 -18.61 -20.38 15.90
C TRP A 225 -17.91 -19.56 17.00
N MET A 226 -17.49 -18.33 16.69
CA MET A 226 -16.74 -17.49 17.63
C MET A 226 -17.47 -17.21 18.97
N PRO A 227 -18.82 -17.12 19.05
CA PRO A 227 -19.52 -17.03 20.33
C PRO A 227 -19.32 -18.23 21.25
N GLU A 228 -19.19 -19.44 20.68
CA GLU A 228 -18.93 -20.67 21.44
C GLU A 228 -17.49 -20.69 21.97
N LEU A 229 -16.53 -20.28 21.13
CA LEU A 229 -15.15 -20.09 21.57
C LEU A 229 -15.02 -19.05 22.68
N ASP A 230 -15.74 -17.93 22.57
CA ASP A 230 -15.75 -16.89 23.61
C ASP A 230 -16.28 -17.43 24.94
N LYS A 231 -17.31 -18.28 24.90
CA LYS A 231 -17.80 -18.98 26.09
C LYS A 231 -16.73 -19.91 26.69
N LEU A 232 -16.05 -20.72 25.87
CA LEU A 232 -14.99 -21.60 26.33
C LEU A 232 -13.84 -20.83 27.00
N ILE A 233 -13.39 -19.72 26.38
CA ILE A 233 -12.32 -18.88 26.93
C ILE A 233 -12.72 -18.28 28.29
N LYS A 234 -13.97 -17.87 28.47
CA LYS A 234 -14.50 -17.36 29.75
C LYS A 234 -14.56 -18.43 30.84
N GLU A 235 -14.69 -19.70 30.47
CA GLU A 235 -14.73 -20.83 31.41
C GLU A 235 -13.33 -21.33 31.80
N LEU A 236 -12.28 -21.04 31.02
CA LEU A 236 -10.90 -21.48 31.32
C LEU A 236 -10.42 -21.12 32.74
N PRO A 237 -10.62 -19.88 33.26
CA PRO A 237 -10.20 -19.55 34.62
C PRO A 237 -10.87 -20.40 35.70
N VAL A 238 -12.10 -20.88 35.43
CA VAL A 238 -12.86 -21.74 36.35
C VAL A 238 -12.39 -23.18 36.25
N GLN A 239 -12.05 -23.63 35.04
CA GLN A 239 -11.54 -24.99 34.79
C GLN A 239 -10.11 -25.19 35.29
N ASN A 240 -9.37 -24.11 35.51
CA ASN A 240 -7.97 -24.11 35.97
C ASN A 240 -7.07 -25.08 35.18
N PRO A 241 -6.90 -24.84 33.86
CA PRO A 241 -6.12 -25.71 33.00
C PRO A 241 -4.66 -25.78 33.43
N GLU A 242 -4.02 -26.92 33.10
CA GLU A 242 -2.60 -27.19 33.32
C GLU A 242 -1.71 -25.99 32.95
N PRO A 243 -0.67 -25.66 33.73
CA PRO A 243 0.15 -24.46 33.50
C PRO A 243 0.80 -24.37 32.11
N ASN A 244 1.02 -25.51 31.45
CA ASN A 244 1.64 -25.59 30.12
C ASN A 244 0.63 -25.47 28.96
N PHE A 245 -0.67 -25.57 29.22
CA PHE A 245 -1.70 -25.42 28.19
C PHE A 245 -1.61 -24.03 27.56
N ARG A 246 -1.70 -23.96 26.23
CA ARG A 246 -1.77 -22.69 25.49
C ARG A 246 -2.78 -22.79 24.36
N LEU A 247 -3.66 -21.80 24.30
CA LEU A 247 -4.60 -21.63 23.19
C LEU A 247 -4.07 -20.57 22.22
N TRP A 248 -3.79 -21.00 20.99
CA TRP A 248 -3.33 -20.17 19.89
C TRP A 248 -4.44 -19.99 18.86
N LEU A 249 -4.62 -18.76 18.39
CA LEU A 249 -5.59 -18.40 17.37
C LEU A 249 -4.86 -17.70 16.22
N SER A 250 -5.27 -17.90 14.97
CA SER A 250 -4.88 -17.04 13.86
C SER A 250 -6.10 -16.47 13.12
N SER A 251 -6.04 -15.18 12.78
CA SER A 251 -7.11 -14.52 12.07
C SER A 251 -6.62 -13.32 11.27
N SER A 252 -7.14 -13.16 10.06
CA SER A 252 -7.15 -11.86 9.38
C SER A 252 -8.04 -10.89 10.17
N PRO A 253 -7.76 -9.57 10.13
CA PRO A 253 -8.62 -8.56 10.74
C PRO A 253 -10.07 -8.67 10.27
N HIS A 254 -11.02 -8.64 11.21
CA HIS A 254 -12.44 -8.73 10.91
C HIS A 254 -13.26 -7.96 11.96
N PRO A 255 -14.24 -7.12 11.57
CA PRO A 255 -15.03 -6.32 12.52
C PRO A 255 -15.90 -7.17 13.46
N ASP A 256 -16.40 -8.31 12.99
CA ASP A 256 -17.26 -9.20 13.79
C ASP A 256 -16.47 -10.20 14.66
N PHE A 257 -15.14 -10.09 14.70
CA PHE A 257 -14.34 -10.92 15.61
C PHE A 257 -14.64 -10.51 17.08
N PRO A 258 -14.90 -11.45 18.02
CA PRO A 258 -15.34 -11.06 19.35
C PRO A 258 -14.32 -10.19 20.10
N ILE A 259 -14.78 -9.01 20.50
CA ILE A 259 -13.99 -8.03 21.26
C ILE A 259 -13.50 -8.63 22.58
N THR A 260 -14.29 -9.48 23.23
CA THR A 260 -13.97 -10.15 24.50
C THR A 260 -12.77 -11.08 24.37
N ILE A 261 -12.70 -11.88 23.29
CA ILE A 261 -11.54 -12.74 23.00
C ILE A 261 -10.31 -11.87 22.77
N LEU A 262 -10.45 -10.79 22.00
CA LEU A 262 -9.34 -9.86 21.79
C LEU A 262 -8.91 -9.27 23.14
N GLN A 263 -9.82 -8.71 23.94
CA GLN A 263 -9.51 -8.09 25.23
C GLN A 263 -8.83 -9.04 26.23
N ALA A 264 -9.18 -10.33 26.22
CA ALA A 264 -8.56 -11.36 27.04
C ALA A 264 -7.20 -11.83 26.48
N GLY A 265 -7.01 -11.75 25.17
CA GLY A 265 -5.85 -12.30 24.48
C GLY A 265 -4.65 -11.35 24.32
N ILE A 266 -3.47 -11.97 24.20
CA ILE A 266 -2.25 -11.30 23.76
C ILE A 266 -2.20 -11.39 22.24
N LYS A 267 -2.25 -10.22 21.57
CA LYS A 267 -2.15 -10.14 20.11
C LYS A 267 -0.72 -9.95 19.67
N MET A 268 -0.40 -10.53 18.53
CA MET A 268 0.82 -10.28 17.78
C MET A 268 0.50 -10.23 16.28
N THR A 269 0.98 -9.19 15.60
CA THR A 269 0.81 -9.08 14.15
C THR A 269 1.92 -9.82 13.43
N THR A 270 1.56 -10.58 12.41
CA THR A 270 2.52 -11.27 11.53
C THR A 270 2.43 -10.67 10.14
N GLU A 271 3.51 -9.98 9.76
CA GLU A 271 3.70 -9.35 8.45
C GLU A 271 4.86 -10.02 7.73
N PRO A 272 4.86 -10.08 6.39
CA PRO A 272 6.04 -10.48 5.64
C PRO A 272 7.21 -9.55 6.01
N PRO A 273 8.43 -10.09 6.23
CA PRO A 273 9.58 -9.25 6.54
C PRO A 273 9.83 -8.24 5.42
N LYS A 274 9.98 -6.96 5.75
CA LYS A 274 10.19 -5.84 4.80
C LYS A 274 11.57 -5.83 4.09
N VAL A 275 12.36 -6.92 4.17
CA VAL A 275 13.76 -6.89 3.73
C VAL A 275 14.09 -8.13 2.90
N HIS A 276 14.52 -7.90 1.65
CA HIS A 276 14.95 -8.90 0.67
C HIS A 276 16.05 -9.84 1.19
N LYS A 277 16.80 -9.38 2.19
CA LYS A 277 17.85 -10.16 2.84
C LYS A 277 17.31 -11.45 3.47
N HIS A 278 16.02 -11.60 3.76
CA HIS A 278 15.51 -12.87 4.31
C HIS A 278 15.53 -14.00 3.26
N HIS A 279 14.98 -13.80 2.07
CA HIS A 279 15.03 -14.82 1.02
C HIS A 279 16.45 -15.07 0.54
N CYS A 280 17.27 -14.02 0.43
CA CYS A 280 18.67 -14.15 0.01
C CYS A 280 19.62 -14.74 1.08
N LYS A 281 19.30 -14.68 2.38
CA LYS A 281 20.14 -15.22 3.48
C LYS A 281 19.99 -16.72 3.73
N HIS A 282 19.27 -17.44 2.88
CA HIS A 282 19.18 -18.90 2.94
C HIS A 282 20.48 -19.55 2.43
N GLU A 283 21.59 -19.29 3.12
CA GLU A 283 22.95 -19.68 2.72
C GLU A 283 23.27 -21.17 2.97
N ASN A 284 22.46 -21.90 3.73
CA ASN A 284 22.79 -23.27 4.15
C ASN A 284 21.59 -24.23 4.12
N LEU A 285 20.74 -24.14 3.10
CA LEU A 285 19.75 -25.19 2.89
C LEU A 285 20.36 -26.39 2.17
N PRO A 286 20.05 -27.63 2.60
CA PRO A 286 20.36 -28.86 1.85
C PRO A 286 19.81 -28.85 0.40
N GLN A 287 18.98 -27.85 0.06
CA GLN A 287 18.45 -27.56 -1.27
C GLN A 287 19.54 -27.28 -2.33
N PHE A 288 20.68 -26.70 -1.96
CA PHE A 288 21.74 -26.36 -2.93
C PHE A 288 22.38 -27.57 -3.65
N ASN A 289 22.13 -28.78 -3.16
CA ASN A 289 22.61 -30.04 -3.74
C ASN A 289 21.47 -30.85 -4.39
N ARG A 290 20.28 -30.27 -4.60
CA ARG A 290 19.11 -30.98 -5.16
C ARG A 290 19.21 -31.27 -6.66
N CYS A 291 19.94 -30.47 -7.42
CA CYS A 291 19.97 -30.54 -8.88
C CYS A 291 21.32 -31.09 -9.39
N THR A 292 21.26 -31.90 -10.44
CA THR A 292 22.43 -32.46 -11.12
C THR A 292 23.34 -31.38 -11.74
N LYS A 293 22.73 -30.29 -12.22
CA LYS A 293 23.43 -29.11 -12.78
C LYS A 293 23.63 -28.01 -11.73
N GLY A 294 24.29 -28.34 -10.63
CA GLY A 294 24.40 -27.48 -9.44
C GLY A 294 24.86 -26.03 -9.68
N ARG A 295 25.78 -25.78 -10.62
CA ARG A 295 26.25 -24.41 -10.93
C ARG A 295 25.18 -23.55 -11.61
N LEU A 296 24.45 -24.11 -12.58
CA LEU A 296 23.37 -23.42 -13.30
C LEU A 296 22.15 -23.23 -12.39
N TYR A 297 21.81 -24.25 -11.60
CA TYR A 297 20.73 -24.17 -10.62
C TYR A 297 20.97 -23.06 -9.59
N LYS A 298 22.17 -22.96 -9.01
CA LYS A 298 22.52 -21.87 -8.06
C LYS A 298 22.35 -20.48 -8.68
N LYS A 299 22.80 -20.31 -9.94
CA LYS A 299 22.67 -19.06 -10.69
C LYS A 299 21.19 -18.68 -10.91
N LEU A 300 20.36 -19.63 -11.34
CA LEU A 300 18.95 -19.39 -11.63
C LEU A 300 18.09 -19.27 -10.37
N LEU A 301 18.43 -19.98 -9.30
CA LEU A 301 17.79 -19.81 -7.99
C LEU A 301 18.03 -18.39 -7.47
N TYR A 302 19.24 -17.86 -7.64
CA TYR A 302 19.54 -16.47 -7.31
C TYR A 302 18.72 -15.47 -8.14
N ALA A 303 18.65 -15.69 -9.47
CA ALA A 303 17.80 -14.90 -10.34
C ALA A 303 16.32 -14.95 -9.91
N LEU A 304 15.84 -16.12 -9.47
CA LEU A 304 14.50 -16.31 -8.93
C LEU A 304 14.29 -15.57 -7.60
N CYS A 305 15.26 -15.57 -6.69
CA CYS A 305 15.20 -14.80 -5.44
C CYS A 305 15.09 -13.29 -5.72
N PHE A 306 15.89 -12.78 -6.64
CA PHE A 306 15.83 -11.36 -7.04
C PHE A 306 14.52 -11.02 -7.74
N PHE A 307 14.08 -11.87 -8.67
CA PHE A 307 12.79 -11.74 -9.32
C PHE A 307 11.66 -11.66 -8.29
N HIS A 308 11.54 -12.65 -7.41
CA HIS A 308 10.53 -12.70 -6.35
C HIS A 308 10.57 -11.46 -5.44
N SER A 309 11.76 -11.09 -4.96
CA SER A 309 11.95 -9.93 -4.08
C SER A 309 11.50 -8.63 -4.74
N ILE A 310 11.86 -8.41 -6.01
CA ILE A 310 11.45 -7.23 -6.76
C ILE A 310 9.92 -7.18 -6.91
N LEU A 311 9.26 -8.31 -7.21
CA LEU A 311 7.81 -8.31 -7.36
C LEU A 311 7.09 -7.91 -6.06
N LEU A 312 7.53 -8.47 -4.92
CA LEU A 312 7.02 -8.12 -3.60
C LEU A 312 7.21 -6.64 -3.30
N GLU A 313 8.37 -6.12 -3.63
CA GLU A 313 8.82 -4.80 -3.20
C GLU A 313 8.49 -3.72 -4.20
N ARG A 314 8.00 -4.03 -5.39
CA ARG A 314 7.37 -3.00 -6.21
C ARG A 314 6.08 -2.45 -5.58
N LYS A 315 5.44 -3.20 -4.68
CA LYS A 315 4.24 -2.76 -3.95
C LYS A 315 4.45 -1.45 -3.16
N LYS A 316 5.67 -1.16 -2.67
CA LYS A 316 5.96 0.12 -1.96
C LYS A 316 5.82 1.34 -2.87
N PHE A 317 5.88 1.20 -4.19
CA PHE A 317 5.69 2.32 -5.13
C PHE A 317 4.22 2.49 -5.57
N ARG A 318 3.28 1.76 -4.96
CA ARG A 318 1.84 1.83 -5.24
C ARG A 318 1.57 1.70 -6.74
N GLN A 319 0.86 2.67 -7.33
CA GLN A 319 0.39 2.65 -8.73
C GLN A 319 1.52 2.76 -9.77
N MET A 320 2.71 3.24 -9.37
CA MET A 320 3.90 3.22 -10.22
C MET A 320 4.54 1.83 -10.26
N GLY A 321 4.49 1.13 -9.13
CA GLY A 321 5.00 -0.23 -9.00
C GLY A 321 4.13 -1.27 -9.70
N TRP A 322 2.84 -1.25 -9.40
CA TRP A 322 1.82 -2.12 -9.98
C TRP A 322 0.51 -1.35 -10.18
N ASN A 323 -0.19 -1.56 -11.29
CA ASN A 323 -1.51 -0.98 -11.47
C ASN A 323 -2.48 -1.54 -10.42
N ILE A 324 -2.41 -2.85 -10.18
CA ILE A 324 -3.16 -3.57 -9.15
C ILE A 324 -2.19 -4.23 -8.18
N ILE A 325 -2.44 -4.11 -6.88
CA ILE A 325 -1.60 -4.76 -5.86
C ILE A 325 -1.92 -6.26 -5.82
N TYR A 326 -0.92 -7.08 -6.14
CA TYR A 326 -1.00 -8.55 -6.09
C TYR A 326 -0.38 -9.11 -4.80
N GLY A 327 -0.85 -10.28 -4.38
CA GLY A 327 -0.44 -10.97 -3.16
C GLY A 327 0.51 -12.14 -3.42
N PHE A 328 1.68 -11.87 -4.00
CA PHE A 328 2.72 -12.89 -4.15
C PHE A 328 3.22 -13.36 -2.78
N ASN A 329 3.53 -14.65 -2.64
CA ASN A 329 3.90 -15.27 -1.37
C ASN A 329 4.98 -16.35 -1.54
N ASP A 330 5.43 -16.92 -0.41
CA ASP A 330 6.50 -17.91 -0.39
C ASP A 330 6.14 -19.20 -1.16
N SER A 331 4.86 -19.57 -1.22
CA SER A 331 4.45 -20.74 -2.01
C SER A 331 4.69 -20.53 -3.51
N ASP A 332 4.51 -19.31 -4.02
CA ASP A 332 4.85 -18.99 -5.42
C ASP A 332 6.36 -19.20 -5.68
N PHE A 333 7.20 -18.82 -4.72
CA PHE A 333 8.64 -19.03 -4.79
C PHE A 333 9.00 -20.53 -4.78
N GLU A 334 8.46 -21.29 -3.81
CA GLU A 334 8.73 -22.73 -3.67
C GLU A 334 8.30 -23.53 -4.92
N VAL A 335 7.13 -23.23 -5.49
CA VAL A 335 6.67 -23.86 -6.74
C VAL A 335 7.63 -23.55 -7.88
N SER A 336 8.09 -22.29 -7.99
CA SER A 336 9.03 -21.88 -9.03
C SER A 336 10.41 -22.52 -8.88
N GLU A 337 10.89 -22.69 -7.65
CA GLU A 337 12.12 -23.44 -7.34
C GLU A 337 12.00 -24.91 -7.77
N ASN A 338 10.88 -25.56 -7.43
CA ASN A 338 10.64 -26.96 -7.79
C ASN A 338 10.58 -27.14 -9.32
N LEU A 339 9.90 -26.23 -10.03
CA LEU A 339 9.87 -26.21 -11.49
C LEU A 339 11.27 -26.04 -12.08
N LEU A 340 12.07 -25.13 -11.50
CA LEU A 340 13.45 -24.90 -11.91
C LEU A 340 14.30 -26.18 -11.76
N CYS A 341 14.26 -26.85 -10.61
CA CYS A 341 14.96 -28.13 -10.42
C CYS A 341 14.53 -29.18 -11.46
N LEU A 342 13.22 -29.40 -11.58
CA LEU A 342 12.65 -30.44 -12.44
C LEU A 342 13.07 -30.26 -13.90
N TYR A 343 13.03 -29.03 -14.41
CA TYR A 343 13.38 -28.75 -15.81
C TYR A 343 14.88 -28.82 -16.07
N LEU A 344 15.72 -28.39 -15.12
CA LEU A 344 17.17 -28.47 -15.26
C LEU A 344 17.68 -29.92 -15.26
N ASP A 345 17.05 -30.81 -14.50
CA ASP A 345 17.39 -32.23 -14.44
C ASP A 345 16.81 -33.03 -15.62
N LYS A 346 15.62 -32.67 -16.10
CA LYS A 346 14.93 -33.43 -17.16
C LYS A 346 15.47 -33.17 -18.57
N TYR A 347 15.91 -31.94 -18.87
CA TYR A 347 16.31 -31.53 -20.21
C TYR A 347 17.82 -31.26 -20.27
N GLU A 348 18.47 -31.64 -21.38
CA GLU A 348 19.90 -31.37 -21.60
C GLU A 348 20.15 -29.87 -21.82
N GLU A 349 19.40 -29.27 -22.74
CA GLU A 349 19.33 -27.82 -22.96
C GLU A 349 18.18 -27.19 -22.16
N ILE A 350 18.37 -25.95 -21.70
CA ILE A 350 17.36 -25.24 -20.90
C ILE A 350 16.26 -24.72 -21.83
N PRO A 351 15.00 -25.15 -21.68
CA PRO A 351 13.90 -24.61 -22.48
C PRO A 351 13.47 -23.26 -21.90
N TRP A 352 14.24 -22.21 -22.18
CA TRP A 352 14.09 -20.87 -21.60
C TRP A 352 12.66 -20.34 -21.68
N ASP A 353 12.03 -20.40 -22.85
CA ASP A 353 10.68 -19.84 -23.02
C ASP A 353 9.62 -20.60 -22.22
N ALA A 354 9.72 -21.93 -22.15
CA ALA A 354 8.83 -22.74 -21.33
C ALA A 354 9.03 -22.44 -19.84
N LEU A 355 10.28 -22.35 -19.38
CA LEU A 355 10.60 -22.06 -17.97
C LEU A 355 10.11 -20.67 -17.56
N LYS A 356 10.39 -19.65 -18.39
CA LYS A 356 9.90 -18.28 -18.17
C LYS A 356 8.38 -18.21 -18.16
N TYR A 357 7.71 -18.91 -19.08
CA TYR A 357 6.25 -18.96 -19.14
C TYR A 357 5.63 -19.66 -17.93
N LEU A 358 6.20 -20.77 -17.47
CA LEU A 358 5.68 -21.48 -16.29
C LEU A 358 5.85 -20.66 -15.01
N ILE A 359 7.00 -20.02 -14.83
CA ILE A 359 7.26 -19.18 -13.66
C ILE A 359 6.43 -17.89 -13.75
N ALA A 360 6.67 -17.05 -14.75
CA ALA A 360 6.06 -15.72 -14.83
C ALA A 360 4.64 -15.73 -15.41
N GLY A 361 4.37 -16.55 -16.43
CA GLY A 361 3.05 -16.56 -17.09
C GLY A 361 1.97 -17.33 -16.32
N VAL A 362 2.34 -18.47 -15.72
CA VAL A 362 1.40 -19.37 -15.04
C VAL A 362 1.43 -19.19 -13.53
N ASN A 363 2.59 -19.35 -12.88
CA ASN A 363 2.67 -19.34 -11.42
C ASN A 363 2.43 -17.94 -10.85
N TYR A 364 3.31 -16.98 -11.13
CA TYR A 364 3.10 -15.58 -10.72
C TYR A 364 1.95 -14.93 -11.52
N GLY A 365 1.89 -15.20 -12.82
CA GLY A 365 0.88 -14.65 -13.71
C GLY A 365 -0.54 -15.15 -13.43
N GLY A 366 -0.72 -16.22 -12.64
CA GLY A 366 -2.02 -16.66 -12.16
C GLY A 366 -2.71 -15.63 -11.26
N HIS A 367 -1.93 -14.79 -10.56
CA HIS A 367 -2.43 -13.71 -9.70
C HIS A 367 -2.71 -12.42 -10.48
N VAL A 368 -2.03 -12.22 -11.61
CA VAL A 368 -2.01 -10.94 -12.33
C VAL A 368 -3.20 -10.82 -13.28
N THR A 369 -4.07 -9.85 -13.05
CA THR A 369 -5.29 -9.66 -13.85
C THR A 369 -5.16 -8.55 -14.91
N ASP A 370 -4.26 -7.59 -14.74
CA ASP A 370 -4.06 -6.48 -15.65
C ASP A 370 -3.03 -6.82 -16.75
N GLU A 371 -3.33 -6.46 -18.01
CA GLU A 371 -2.46 -6.78 -19.15
C GLU A 371 -1.13 -6.02 -19.10
N TRP A 372 -1.11 -4.78 -18.60
CA TRP A 372 0.11 -3.98 -18.49
C TRP A 372 1.00 -4.47 -17.34
N ASP A 373 0.40 -4.91 -16.25
CA ASP A 373 1.13 -5.59 -15.17
C ASP A 373 1.69 -6.96 -15.63
N ARG A 374 0.99 -7.71 -16.50
CA ARG A 374 1.53 -8.94 -17.13
C ARG A 374 2.72 -8.65 -18.03
N ARG A 375 2.68 -7.55 -18.78
CA ARG A 375 3.81 -7.06 -19.58
C ARG A 375 5.01 -6.75 -18.69
N LEU A 376 4.80 -6.04 -17.58
CA LEU A 376 5.85 -5.74 -16.59
C LEU A 376 6.49 -7.01 -16.00
N LEU A 377 5.66 -7.97 -15.59
CA LEU A 377 6.12 -9.26 -15.07
C LEU A 377 7.00 -10.01 -16.09
N THR A 378 6.59 -9.98 -17.36
CA THR A 378 7.30 -10.60 -18.48
C THR A 378 8.62 -9.88 -18.78
N THR A 379 8.66 -8.55 -18.68
CA THR A 379 9.90 -7.77 -18.80
C THR A 379 10.91 -8.22 -17.74
N TYR A 380 10.52 -8.31 -16.46
CA TYR A 380 11.46 -8.75 -15.41
C TYR A 380 11.99 -10.16 -15.59
N ILE A 381 11.13 -11.14 -15.91
CA ILE A 381 11.62 -12.52 -16.05
C ILE A 381 12.61 -12.63 -17.22
N ASN A 382 12.40 -11.90 -18.32
CA ASN A 382 13.30 -11.90 -19.47
C ASN A 382 14.67 -11.29 -19.15
N ASP A 383 14.74 -10.29 -18.28
CA ASP A 383 16.01 -9.71 -17.84
C ASP A 383 16.81 -10.67 -16.95
N TYR A 384 16.14 -11.31 -15.99
CA TYR A 384 16.80 -12.16 -14.98
C TYR A 384 17.12 -13.56 -15.49
N PHE A 385 16.30 -14.15 -16.36
CA PHE A 385 16.49 -15.49 -16.91
C PHE A 385 17.13 -15.41 -18.30
N CYS A 386 18.42 -15.04 -18.32
CA CYS A 386 19.25 -14.98 -19.52
C CYS A 386 20.55 -15.79 -19.36
N GLU A 387 21.15 -16.20 -20.49
CA GLU A 387 22.35 -17.05 -20.52
C GLU A 387 23.57 -16.38 -19.83
N GLY A 388 23.65 -15.04 -19.86
CA GLY A 388 24.82 -14.24 -19.48
C GLY A 388 24.90 -13.72 -18.04
N GLY A 389 24.00 -14.07 -17.12
CA GLY A 389 23.96 -13.46 -15.76
C GLY A 389 25.26 -13.58 -14.92
N PRO A 390 25.48 -12.68 -13.94
CA PRO A 390 26.73 -12.58 -13.18
C PRO A 390 27.02 -13.79 -12.28
N LEU A 391 28.30 -14.05 -12.06
CA LEU A 391 28.88 -15.28 -11.47
C LEU A 391 29.66 -15.03 -10.17
N SER A 392 29.65 -13.79 -9.65
CA SER A 392 30.36 -13.42 -8.42
C SER A 392 29.77 -14.14 -7.20
N SER A 393 30.60 -14.35 -6.17
CA SER A 393 30.20 -15.09 -4.97
C SER A 393 28.94 -14.44 -4.35
N PHE A 394 27.89 -15.24 -4.19
CA PHE A 394 26.56 -14.77 -3.75
C PHE A 394 26.62 -14.05 -2.39
N GLN A 395 27.51 -14.51 -1.51
CA GLN A 395 27.68 -14.02 -0.14
C GLN A 395 28.30 -12.62 -0.10
N GLU A 396 29.31 -12.35 -0.94
CA GLU A 396 29.92 -11.02 -0.99
C GLU A 396 28.95 -9.99 -1.56
N HIS A 397 28.12 -10.37 -2.54
CA HIS A 397 27.14 -9.45 -3.10
C HIS A 397 26.03 -9.11 -2.09
N ILE A 398 25.44 -10.10 -1.40
CA ILE A 398 24.37 -9.83 -0.42
C ILE A 398 24.88 -9.01 0.77
N ASN A 399 26.10 -9.27 1.23
CA ASN A 399 26.70 -8.55 2.36
C ASN A 399 27.12 -7.13 2.00
N THR A 400 27.34 -6.82 0.71
CA THR A 400 27.63 -5.46 0.23
C THR A 400 26.38 -4.62 -0.05
N LEU A 401 25.18 -5.24 -0.10
CA LEU A 401 23.94 -4.49 -0.30
C LEU A 401 23.63 -3.55 0.88
N PRO A 402 23.31 -2.27 0.62
CA PRO A 402 22.98 -1.30 1.65
C PRO A 402 21.72 -1.71 2.44
N ALA A 403 21.55 -1.14 3.63
CA ALA A 403 20.35 -1.35 4.44
C ALA A 403 19.10 -0.65 3.86
N THR A 404 19.30 0.41 3.08
CA THR A 404 18.25 1.15 2.38
C THR A 404 18.58 1.15 0.90
N GLU A 405 17.65 0.66 0.09
CA GLU A 405 17.82 0.52 -1.35
C GLU A 405 17.20 1.70 -2.09
N HIS A 406 17.88 2.19 -3.13
CA HIS A 406 17.35 3.22 -3.99
C HIS A 406 16.31 2.62 -4.96
N PRO A 407 15.27 3.39 -5.37
CA PRO A 407 14.23 2.93 -6.28
C PRO A 407 14.75 2.34 -7.61
N GLU A 408 15.92 2.80 -8.05
CA GLU A 408 16.57 2.36 -9.29
C GLU A 408 16.88 0.86 -9.31
N VAL A 409 17.11 0.23 -8.15
CA VAL A 409 17.30 -1.23 -8.03
C VAL A 409 16.06 -1.99 -8.54
N PHE A 410 14.89 -1.38 -8.41
CA PHE A 410 13.62 -1.92 -8.88
C PHE A 410 13.30 -1.49 -10.32
N GLY A 411 14.19 -0.76 -11.00
CA GLY A 411 13.89 -0.12 -12.27
C GLY A 411 12.98 1.10 -12.15
N GLU A 412 12.75 1.62 -10.94
CA GLU A 412 11.92 2.81 -10.67
C GLU A 412 12.74 4.09 -10.62
N HIS A 413 12.11 5.22 -10.95
CA HIS A 413 12.72 6.54 -10.81
C HIS A 413 12.65 7.01 -9.34
N PRO A 414 13.61 7.79 -8.80
CA PRO A 414 13.53 8.32 -7.44
C PRO A 414 12.24 9.09 -7.10
N ASN A 415 11.56 9.66 -8.09
CA ASN A 415 10.27 10.32 -7.91
C ASN A 415 9.15 9.36 -7.45
N ALA A 416 9.26 8.05 -7.73
CA ALA A 416 8.31 7.04 -7.26
C ALA A 416 8.33 6.91 -5.73
N ASP A 417 9.51 6.98 -5.11
CA ASP A 417 9.65 6.96 -3.65
C ASP A 417 9.05 8.23 -3.01
N ILE A 418 9.34 9.40 -3.59
CA ILE A 418 8.72 10.67 -3.18
C ILE A 418 7.19 10.59 -3.28
N ALA A 419 6.66 10.03 -4.38
CA ALA A 419 5.22 9.86 -4.56
C ALA A 419 4.62 8.93 -3.50
N SER A 420 5.29 7.81 -3.20
CA SER A 420 4.85 6.88 -2.17
C SER A 420 4.86 7.52 -0.77
N GLN A 421 5.95 8.19 -0.39
CA GLN A 421 6.08 8.87 0.91
C GLN A 421 5.02 9.97 1.10
N ILE A 422 4.67 10.70 0.04
CA ILE A 422 3.56 11.67 0.07
C ILE A 422 2.24 10.95 0.33
N ALA A 423 1.99 9.83 -0.35
CA ALA A 423 0.76 9.09 -0.20
C ALA A 423 0.66 8.41 1.19
N GLU A 424 1.76 7.92 1.75
CA GLU A 424 1.84 7.43 3.13
C GLU A 424 1.57 8.55 4.14
N THR A 425 2.15 9.73 3.92
CA THR A 425 1.91 10.91 4.75
C THR A 425 0.43 11.30 4.74
N ARG A 426 -0.22 11.28 3.57
CA ARG A 426 -1.67 11.53 3.47
C ARG A 426 -2.47 10.52 4.28
N THR A 427 -2.20 9.22 4.10
CA THR A 427 -2.85 8.16 4.88
C THR A 427 -2.64 8.35 6.38
N LEU A 428 -1.42 8.68 6.82
CA LEU A 428 -1.12 8.96 8.23
C LEU A 428 -1.99 10.10 8.77
N PHE A 429 -2.14 11.20 8.04
CA PHE A 429 -2.98 12.32 8.48
C PHE A 429 -4.48 12.02 8.44
N GLU A 430 -4.95 11.28 7.44
CA GLU A 430 -6.34 10.82 7.40
C GLU A 430 -6.68 10.01 8.67
N THR A 431 -5.80 9.08 9.04
CA THR A 431 -5.95 8.29 10.26
C THR A 431 -5.83 9.16 11.52
N LEU A 432 -4.86 10.08 11.59
CA LEU A 432 -4.76 10.99 12.74
C LEU A 432 -6.01 11.87 12.91
N LEU A 433 -6.62 12.31 11.80
CA LEU A 433 -7.84 13.10 11.80
C LEU A 433 -9.07 12.26 12.19
N SER A 434 -9.14 11.00 11.78
CA SER A 434 -10.25 10.10 12.18
C SER A 434 -10.25 9.78 13.67
N LEU A 435 -9.08 9.91 14.33
CA LEU A 435 -8.92 9.73 15.77
C LEU A 435 -9.23 11.00 16.58
N GLN A 436 -9.41 12.17 15.94
CA GLN A 436 -9.78 13.37 16.66
C GLN A 436 -11.25 13.33 17.11
N PRO A 437 -11.59 13.89 18.28
CA PRO A 437 -12.98 14.09 18.66
C PRO A 437 -13.70 14.85 17.55
N GLN A 438 -14.80 14.29 17.04
CA GLN A 438 -15.65 15.02 16.12
C GLN A 438 -16.32 16.15 16.90
N HIS A 439 -15.72 17.33 16.92
CA HIS A 439 -16.45 18.53 17.29
C HIS A 439 -17.51 18.73 16.22
N THR A 440 -18.75 18.32 16.52
CA THR A 440 -19.93 18.88 15.89
C THR A 440 -19.87 20.38 16.12
N GLY A 441 -19.34 21.12 15.14
CA GLY A 441 -19.59 22.55 15.09
C GLY A 441 -21.09 22.72 15.20
N THR A 442 -21.51 23.52 16.18
CA THR A 442 -22.89 23.92 16.40
C THR A 442 -23.41 24.61 15.15
N ALA A 443 -23.87 23.84 14.17
CA ALA A 443 -24.83 24.27 13.19
C ALA A 443 -26.19 24.22 13.89
N THR A 444 -26.76 25.39 14.14
CA THR A 444 -28.10 25.55 14.66
C THR A 444 -29.14 24.91 13.73
N THR A 445 -30.01 24.09 14.34
CA THR A 445 -31.35 23.61 13.94
C THR A 445 -31.52 22.63 12.76
N GLY A 446 -32.13 21.46 13.06
CA GLY A 446 -32.96 20.69 12.11
C GLY A 446 -32.77 19.16 12.04
N ALA A 447 -33.39 18.42 12.97
CA ALA A 447 -33.80 17.00 13.00
C ALA A 447 -33.30 15.95 11.95
N GLY A 448 -32.89 14.78 12.48
CA GLY A 448 -33.33 13.47 11.92
C GLY A 448 -32.28 12.40 11.54
N ALA A 449 -32.19 11.35 12.38
CA ALA A 449 -31.79 9.96 12.12
C ALA A 449 -30.30 9.56 11.88
N ARG A 450 -29.84 8.59 12.69
CA ARG A 450 -28.59 7.80 12.54
C ARG A 450 -28.74 6.74 11.44
N PRO A 451 -27.70 6.50 10.63
CA PRO A 451 -27.47 5.19 10.02
C PRO A 451 -26.24 4.51 10.64
N LYS A 452 -26.43 3.26 11.08
CA LYS A 452 -25.36 2.29 11.27
C LYS A 452 -24.91 1.85 9.87
N ASP A 453 -23.64 2.05 9.53
CA ASP A 453 -22.89 1.30 8.51
C ASP A 453 -21.42 1.65 8.69
N ALA A 454 -20.69 0.74 9.34
CA ALA A 454 -19.24 0.74 9.44
C ALA A 454 -18.71 -0.19 8.34
N GLY A 455 -18.05 0.38 7.34
CA GLY A 455 -17.42 -0.37 6.26
C GLY A 455 -16.96 0.59 5.15
N ASN A 456 -15.64 0.82 5.08
CA ASN A 456 -14.92 1.53 4.02
C ASN A 456 -15.40 2.95 3.64
N SER A 457 -14.72 3.98 4.17
CA SER A 457 -14.76 5.32 3.55
C SER A 457 -13.55 6.19 3.89
N GLY A 458 -12.46 6.05 3.11
CA GLY A 458 -11.44 7.10 2.95
C GLY A 458 -11.74 7.87 1.67
N PHE A 459 -11.87 9.19 1.76
CA PHE A 459 -12.28 10.12 0.68
C PHE A 459 -13.66 9.85 0.07
N ILE A 460 -14.71 10.44 0.67
CA ILE A 460 -15.98 10.99 0.12
C ILE A 460 -16.94 11.10 1.31
N LYS A 461 -16.71 12.05 2.24
CA LYS A 461 -17.72 12.41 3.26
C LYS A 461 -17.98 13.91 3.42
N ASN A 462 -17.26 14.78 2.69
CA ASN A 462 -17.54 16.23 2.67
C ASN A 462 -18.41 16.72 1.50
N THR A 463 -18.96 15.81 0.68
CA THR A 463 -19.90 16.17 -0.41
C THR A 463 -21.37 15.99 -0.05
N ARG A 464 -21.72 15.34 1.07
CA ARG A 464 -23.13 15.08 1.43
C ARG A 464 -23.86 16.27 2.10
N THR A 465 -23.13 17.29 2.55
CA THR A 465 -23.72 18.38 3.36
C THR A 465 -23.96 19.68 2.59
N LEU A 466 -23.55 19.76 1.32
CA LEU A 466 -23.79 20.93 0.45
C LEU A 466 -24.89 20.69 -0.61
N THR A 467 -25.52 19.52 -0.62
CA THR A 467 -26.57 19.10 -1.56
C THR A 467 -27.93 19.79 -1.39
N SER A 468 -28.07 20.82 -0.55
CA SER A 468 -29.35 21.56 -0.43
C SER A 468 -29.33 22.97 -1.02
N TYR A 469 -28.22 23.46 -1.58
CA TYR A 469 -28.09 24.87 -1.96
C TYR A 469 -28.01 25.18 -3.47
N CYS A 470 -27.95 24.17 -4.35
CA CYS A 470 -27.95 24.43 -5.79
C CYS A 470 -28.87 23.45 -6.54
N VAL A 471 -29.80 24.05 -7.29
CA VAL A 471 -30.66 23.50 -8.35
C VAL A 471 -31.98 22.89 -7.88
N ASP A 472 -33.03 23.70 -8.04
CA ASP A 472 -34.41 23.27 -8.14
C ASP A 472 -34.56 22.06 -9.08
N SER A 473 -35.27 21.04 -8.61
CA SER A 473 -35.86 19.96 -9.41
C SER A 473 -34.90 19.16 -10.31
N THR A 474 -34.14 18.24 -9.72
CA THR A 474 -33.95 16.84 -10.14
C THR A 474 -32.72 16.29 -9.42
N SER A 475 -32.93 15.27 -8.59
CA SER A 475 -31.90 14.61 -7.81
C SER A 475 -30.95 13.80 -8.70
N VAL A 476 -29.98 14.46 -9.34
CA VAL A 476 -28.81 13.79 -9.94
C VAL A 476 -27.72 13.71 -8.87
N SER A 477 -27.33 12.49 -8.50
CA SER A 477 -26.20 12.29 -7.61
C SER A 477 -24.93 12.86 -8.26
N VAL A 478 -24.23 13.77 -7.58
CA VAL A 478 -22.98 14.40 -8.09
C VAL A 478 -21.90 13.35 -8.47
N LEU A 479 -22.00 12.14 -7.90
CA LEU A 479 -21.18 10.97 -8.21
C LEU A 479 -21.40 10.39 -9.63
N GLN A 480 -22.46 10.80 -10.34
CA GLN A 480 -22.71 10.42 -11.73
C GLN A 480 -22.07 11.37 -12.77
N ALA A 481 -21.52 12.52 -12.36
CA ALA A 481 -21.05 13.54 -13.30
C ALA A 481 -19.80 13.13 -14.11
N TYR A 482 -18.68 12.82 -13.44
CA TYR A 482 -17.45 12.26 -14.05
C TYR A 482 -16.48 11.76 -12.96
N PRO A 483 -15.57 10.79 -13.27
CA PRO A 483 -14.57 10.30 -12.31
C PRO A 483 -13.54 11.37 -11.93
N SER A 484 -13.26 11.57 -10.64
CA SER A 484 -12.24 12.51 -10.18
C SER A 484 -11.67 12.15 -8.81
N LEU A 485 -10.38 12.40 -8.64
CA LEU A 485 -9.67 12.32 -7.35
C LEU A 485 -9.48 13.71 -6.71
N LYS A 486 -9.92 14.77 -7.38
CA LYS A 486 -9.71 16.16 -6.95
C LYS A 486 -10.49 16.47 -5.66
N PRO A 487 -9.91 17.24 -4.72
CA PRO A 487 -10.66 17.81 -3.60
C PRO A 487 -11.82 18.69 -4.09
N LEU A 488 -12.87 18.83 -3.27
CA LEU A 488 -14.12 19.49 -3.64
C LEU A 488 -13.93 20.84 -4.34
N ALA A 489 -13.08 21.72 -3.80
CA ALA A 489 -12.83 23.04 -4.40
C ALA A 489 -12.18 22.97 -5.79
N ALA A 490 -11.22 22.06 -5.98
CA ALA A 490 -10.59 21.84 -7.28
C ALA A 490 -11.55 21.17 -8.26
N TRP A 491 -12.36 20.22 -7.77
CA TRP A 491 -13.40 19.55 -8.55
C TRP A 491 -14.48 20.53 -9.05
N THR A 492 -14.93 21.48 -8.23
CA THR A 492 -15.93 22.49 -8.64
C THR A 492 -15.40 23.39 -9.76
N ARG A 493 -14.12 23.78 -9.68
CA ARG A 493 -13.47 24.56 -10.77
C ARG A 493 -13.34 23.75 -12.05
N ASP A 494 -12.94 22.48 -11.94
CA ASP A 494 -12.83 21.54 -13.07
C ASP A 494 -14.20 21.35 -13.75
N LEU A 495 -15.28 21.21 -12.96
CA LEU A 495 -16.65 21.12 -13.48
C LEU A 495 -17.06 22.39 -14.25
N SER A 496 -16.78 23.57 -13.69
CA SER A 496 -17.08 24.84 -14.37
C SER A 496 -16.41 24.92 -15.75
N GLN A 497 -15.13 24.53 -15.83
CA GLN A 497 -14.39 24.52 -17.10
C GLN A 497 -14.97 23.53 -18.12
N ARG A 498 -15.48 22.38 -17.68
CA ARG A 498 -16.15 21.40 -18.56
C ARG A 498 -17.44 21.97 -19.15
N VAL A 499 -18.28 22.56 -18.29
CA VAL A 499 -19.55 23.18 -18.72
C VAL A 499 -19.27 24.28 -19.74
N ASP A 500 -18.30 25.16 -19.46
CA ASP A 500 -17.90 26.23 -20.38
C ASP A 500 -17.42 25.70 -21.74
N GLN A 501 -16.67 24.60 -21.76
CA GLN A 501 -16.23 23.98 -23.02
C GLN A 501 -17.41 23.51 -23.87
N PHE A 502 -18.35 22.78 -23.27
CA PHE A 502 -19.49 22.22 -24.01
C PHE A 502 -20.47 23.30 -24.44
N ALA A 503 -20.70 24.33 -23.61
CA ALA A 503 -21.51 25.49 -23.98
C ALA A 503 -20.92 26.19 -25.23
N ARG A 504 -19.61 26.48 -25.23
CA ARG A 504 -18.94 27.10 -26.40
C ARG A 504 -18.94 26.22 -27.64
N TRP A 505 -18.93 24.90 -27.49
CA TRP A 505 -19.03 23.98 -28.62
C TRP A 505 -20.46 23.99 -29.18
N ALA A 506 -21.48 23.93 -28.33
CA ALA A 506 -22.88 23.94 -28.76
C ALA A 506 -23.28 25.21 -29.53
N GLU A 507 -22.63 26.34 -29.26
CA GLU A 507 -22.85 27.61 -29.95
C GLU A 507 -22.17 27.70 -31.34
N LYS A 508 -21.25 26.80 -31.66
CA LYS A 508 -20.46 26.84 -32.90
C LYS A 508 -20.98 25.85 -33.93
N VAL A 509 -21.04 26.28 -35.19
CA VAL A 509 -21.44 25.42 -36.33
C VAL A 509 -20.38 24.37 -36.67
N GLN A 510 -19.10 24.68 -36.44
CA GLN A 510 -17.98 23.77 -36.70
C GLN A 510 -17.41 23.17 -35.41
N PRO A 511 -16.97 21.90 -35.43
CA PRO A 511 -16.33 21.28 -34.27
C PRO A 511 -14.99 21.97 -33.94
N PRO A 512 -14.57 21.98 -32.66
CA PRO A 512 -13.24 22.42 -32.28
C PRO A 512 -12.15 21.61 -32.99
N VAL A 513 -11.03 22.25 -33.31
CA VAL A 513 -9.83 21.56 -33.80
C VAL A 513 -9.09 20.86 -32.65
N LEU A 514 -9.14 21.46 -31.45
CA LEU A 514 -8.47 21.00 -30.23
C LEU A 514 -9.49 20.61 -29.15
N PHE A 515 -9.45 19.36 -28.72
CA PHE A 515 -10.33 18.80 -27.71
C PHE A 515 -9.61 18.60 -26.37
N TRP A 516 -10.27 18.98 -25.28
CA TRP A 516 -9.84 18.56 -23.94
C TRP A 516 -10.42 17.17 -23.66
N LEU A 517 -9.63 16.12 -23.88
CA LEU A 517 -10.13 14.74 -23.83
C LEU A 517 -10.63 14.38 -22.43
N SER A 518 -9.98 14.88 -21.38
CA SER A 518 -10.42 14.64 -20.01
C SER A 518 -11.68 15.39 -19.64
N GLY A 519 -12.10 16.39 -20.43
CA GLY A 519 -13.35 17.12 -20.25
C GLY A 519 -14.60 16.26 -20.51
N PHE A 520 -14.49 15.20 -21.31
CA PHE A 520 -15.57 14.24 -21.54
C PHE A 520 -15.80 13.35 -20.31
N THR A 521 -17.07 13.05 -20.01
CA THR A 521 -17.44 12.06 -19.00
C THR A 521 -16.96 10.66 -19.39
N PHE A 522 -17.04 10.33 -20.68
CA PHE A 522 -16.59 9.06 -21.26
C PHE A 522 -15.69 9.30 -22.48
N PRO A 523 -14.38 9.49 -22.28
CA PRO A 523 -13.42 9.73 -23.37
C PRO A 523 -13.43 8.63 -24.45
N ASN A 524 -13.63 7.37 -24.05
CA ASN A 524 -13.69 6.24 -24.98
C ASN A 524 -14.79 6.37 -26.04
N GLY A 525 -15.94 6.95 -25.67
CA GLY A 525 -17.03 7.21 -26.62
C GLY A 525 -16.63 8.23 -27.69
N PHE A 526 -15.93 9.28 -27.29
CA PHE A 526 -15.37 10.27 -28.22
C PHE A 526 -14.31 9.64 -29.14
N LEU A 527 -13.37 8.87 -28.59
CA LEU A 527 -12.34 8.17 -29.37
C LEU A 527 -12.94 7.20 -30.39
N THR A 528 -14.00 6.49 -30.01
CA THR A 528 -14.72 5.57 -30.89
C THR A 528 -15.46 6.32 -32.00
N ALA A 529 -16.03 7.49 -31.71
CA ALA A 529 -16.65 8.33 -32.73
C ALA A 529 -15.62 8.84 -33.75
N VAL A 530 -14.44 9.26 -33.29
CA VAL A 530 -13.32 9.67 -34.17
C VAL A 530 -12.84 8.51 -35.04
N LEU A 531 -12.70 7.31 -34.45
CA LEU A 531 -12.37 6.08 -35.17
C LEU A 531 -13.38 5.78 -36.27
N GLN A 532 -14.67 5.81 -35.95
CA GLN A 532 -15.75 5.53 -36.90
C GLN A 532 -15.82 6.58 -38.01
N PHE A 533 -15.63 7.86 -37.68
CA PHE A 533 -15.61 8.94 -38.65
C PHE A 533 -14.46 8.75 -39.65
N THR A 534 -13.25 8.53 -39.15
CA THR A 534 -12.05 8.35 -39.98
C THR A 534 -12.15 7.07 -40.81
N ALA A 535 -12.64 5.98 -40.22
CA ALA A 535 -12.85 4.72 -40.94
C ALA A 535 -13.82 4.87 -42.13
N ARG A 536 -14.88 5.67 -41.97
CA ARG A 536 -15.83 6.01 -43.05
C ARG A 536 -15.20 6.86 -44.14
N GLN A 537 -14.37 7.85 -43.78
CA GLN A 537 -13.67 8.70 -44.75
C GLN A 537 -12.71 7.88 -45.64
N HIS A 538 -12.05 6.89 -45.04
CA HIS A 538 -11.03 6.07 -45.72
C HIS A 538 -11.56 4.72 -46.26
N ASN A 539 -12.86 4.45 -46.17
CA ASN A 539 -13.48 3.18 -46.56
C ASN A 539 -12.77 1.94 -45.98
N VAL A 540 -12.36 2.01 -44.71
CA VAL A 540 -11.71 0.90 -43.98
C VAL A 540 -12.62 0.34 -42.88
N SER A 541 -12.43 -0.93 -42.52
CA SER A 541 -13.18 -1.56 -41.43
C SER A 541 -12.80 -0.97 -40.06
N ALA A 542 -13.81 -0.59 -39.28
CA ALA A 542 -13.67 -0.03 -37.93
C ALA A 542 -13.24 -1.05 -36.85
N HIS A 543 -13.00 -2.33 -37.22
CA HIS A 543 -12.59 -3.38 -36.27
C HIS A 543 -11.11 -3.31 -35.85
N ARG A 544 -10.33 -2.36 -36.36
CA ARG A 544 -8.90 -2.25 -36.01
C ARG A 544 -8.71 -1.49 -34.69
N ARG A 545 -7.80 -1.98 -33.85
CA ARG A 545 -7.36 -1.30 -32.61
C ARG A 545 -6.92 0.12 -32.96
N LEU A 546 -7.40 1.10 -32.19
CA LEU A 546 -6.95 2.48 -32.29
C LEU A 546 -5.48 2.52 -31.85
N CYS A 547 -4.55 2.68 -32.80
CA CYS A 547 -3.18 3.05 -32.49
C CYS A 547 -3.08 4.56 -32.64
N VAL A 548 -2.76 5.25 -31.55
CA VAL A 548 -2.66 6.70 -31.49
C VAL A 548 -1.18 7.08 -31.58
N PRO A 549 -0.68 7.54 -32.73
CA PRO A 549 0.69 8.05 -32.81
C PRO A 549 0.78 9.41 -32.13
N PHE A 550 1.83 9.63 -31.34
CA PHE A 550 2.16 10.97 -30.87
C PHE A 550 2.79 11.77 -32.02
N LEU A 551 2.15 12.88 -32.42
CA LEU A 551 2.67 13.83 -33.41
C LEU A 551 2.81 15.21 -32.77
N SER A 552 3.95 15.87 -32.98
CA SER A 552 4.12 17.27 -32.59
C SER A 552 3.31 18.19 -33.51
N VAL A 553 2.80 19.30 -32.97
CA VAL A 553 1.84 20.24 -33.60
C VAL A 553 2.36 20.90 -34.88
N SER A 554 3.63 20.74 -35.21
CA SER A 554 4.26 21.36 -36.38
C SER A 554 3.68 20.91 -37.74
N SER A 555 3.00 19.76 -37.81
CA SER A 555 2.37 19.26 -39.04
C SER A 555 0.84 19.28 -38.93
N LEU A 556 0.19 20.02 -39.84
CA LEU A 556 -1.25 19.92 -40.08
C LEU A 556 -1.57 18.47 -40.46
N VAL A 557 -2.38 17.80 -39.64
CA VAL A 557 -2.83 16.46 -39.97
C VAL A 557 -4.16 16.56 -40.71
N GLN A 558 -4.23 15.95 -41.89
CA GLN A 558 -5.47 15.87 -42.68
C GLN A 558 -6.51 14.95 -42.01
N ASP A 559 -6.04 13.95 -41.26
CA ASP A 559 -6.85 12.92 -40.61
C ASP A 559 -6.62 12.84 -39.10
N GLY A 560 -7.65 13.14 -38.30
CA GLY A 560 -7.64 12.95 -36.85
C GLY A 560 -8.11 14.16 -36.06
N VAL A 561 -7.97 14.09 -34.74
CA VAL A 561 -8.30 15.20 -33.82
C VAL A 561 -7.11 15.51 -32.92
N TYR A 562 -6.95 16.79 -32.59
CA TYR A 562 -5.95 17.23 -31.62
C TYR A 562 -6.50 17.15 -30.21
N VAL A 563 -5.71 16.63 -29.27
CA VAL A 563 -6.06 16.55 -27.85
C VAL A 563 -5.08 17.33 -26.98
N LYS A 564 -5.62 18.04 -25.98
CA LYS A 564 -4.88 18.68 -24.88
C LYS A 564 -5.23 18.07 -23.52
N GLY A 565 -4.40 18.40 -22.52
CA GLY A 565 -4.63 18.04 -21.12
C GLY A 565 -4.16 16.62 -20.80
N LEU A 566 -2.95 16.28 -21.24
CA LEU A 566 -2.29 15.01 -20.98
C LEU A 566 -1.03 15.24 -20.15
N TYR A 567 -0.86 14.42 -19.13
CA TYR A 567 0.26 14.47 -18.22
C TYR A 567 1.07 13.19 -18.34
N LEU A 568 2.39 13.29 -18.52
CA LEU A 568 3.30 12.15 -18.56
C LEU A 568 3.83 11.88 -17.16
N GLU A 569 3.62 10.67 -16.66
CA GLU A 569 4.12 10.18 -15.36
C GLU A 569 5.18 9.10 -15.59
N GLY A 570 6.22 9.06 -14.74
CA GLY A 570 7.30 8.06 -14.83
C GLY A 570 8.40 8.36 -15.85
N ALA A 571 8.28 9.45 -16.61
CA ALA A 571 9.27 9.90 -17.58
C ALA A 571 9.22 11.43 -17.79
N GLY A 572 10.30 11.98 -18.30
CA GLY A 572 10.37 13.32 -18.88
C GLY A 572 10.06 13.31 -20.38
N TRP A 573 9.90 14.50 -20.96
CA TRP A 573 9.62 14.65 -22.39
C TRP A 573 10.58 15.64 -23.05
N ASP A 574 11.39 15.16 -24.00
CA ASP A 574 12.20 16.02 -24.85
C ASP A 574 11.36 16.54 -26.03
N ARG A 575 10.92 17.79 -25.91
CA ARG A 575 10.11 18.47 -26.93
C ARG A 575 10.83 18.60 -28.27
N LYS A 576 12.17 18.72 -28.29
CA LYS A 576 12.93 18.91 -29.54
C LYS A 576 12.93 17.65 -30.38
N ASN A 577 13.14 16.50 -29.74
CA ASN A 577 13.23 15.20 -30.42
C ASN A 577 11.90 14.42 -30.41
N SER A 578 10.90 14.90 -29.65
CA SER A 578 9.60 14.26 -29.43
C SER A 578 9.75 12.82 -28.92
N CYS A 579 10.55 12.65 -27.87
CA CYS A 579 10.83 11.35 -27.28
C CYS A 579 10.91 11.40 -25.75
N LEU A 580 10.80 10.21 -25.14
CA LEU A 580 10.93 10.03 -23.70
C LEU A 580 12.38 10.23 -23.25
N VAL A 581 12.53 10.88 -22.10
CA VAL A 581 13.79 11.08 -21.37
C VAL A 581 13.57 10.83 -19.88
N GLU A 582 14.64 10.71 -19.10
CA GLU A 582 14.49 10.58 -17.65
C GLU A 582 13.81 11.82 -17.05
N ALA A 583 13.01 11.60 -16.01
CA ALA A 583 12.25 12.67 -15.37
C ALA A 583 13.16 13.57 -14.53
N ASP A 584 12.89 14.87 -14.52
CA ASP A 584 13.58 15.78 -13.60
C ASP A 584 13.24 15.44 -12.13
N HIS A 585 14.19 15.64 -11.23
CA HIS A 585 13.97 15.42 -9.80
C HIS A 585 12.81 16.27 -9.27
N LEU A 586 11.98 15.67 -8.40
CA LEU A 586 10.79 16.27 -7.78
C LEU A 586 9.62 16.56 -8.74
N LEU A 587 9.79 16.38 -10.04
CA LEU A 587 8.73 16.53 -11.03
C LEU A 587 8.01 15.19 -11.23
N LYS A 588 6.84 15.03 -10.60
CA LYS A 588 6.05 13.79 -10.68
C LYS A 588 5.45 13.55 -12.06
N CYS A 589 4.93 14.61 -12.67
CA CYS A 589 4.33 14.55 -14.00
C CYS A 589 4.76 15.75 -14.84
N VAL A 590 4.95 15.52 -16.14
CA VAL A 590 5.18 16.57 -17.12
C VAL A 590 3.88 16.89 -17.83
N ASP A 591 3.50 18.16 -17.85
CA ASP A 591 2.36 18.62 -18.64
C ASP A 591 2.73 18.70 -20.13
N LEU A 592 2.04 17.89 -20.94
CA LEU A 592 2.17 17.89 -22.39
C LEU A 592 1.24 18.94 -23.05
N CYS A 593 0.59 19.84 -22.30
CA CYS A 593 -0.41 20.79 -22.80
C CYS A 593 -0.01 21.66 -24.00
N ASN A 594 1.27 21.83 -24.31
CA ASN A 594 1.73 22.56 -25.49
C ASN A 594 1.92 21.67 -26.74
N ASP A 595 1.83 20.35 -26.60
CA ASP A 595 1.97 19.39 -27.68
C ASP A 595 0.63 18.68 -27.90
N ALA A 596 -0.06 19.07 -28.97
CA ALA A 596 -1.36 18.52 -29.32
C ALA A 596 -1.22 17.12 -29.91
N ILE A 597 -1.78 16.11 -29.23
CA ILE A 597 -1.73 14.72 -29.71
C ILE A 597 -2.76 14.51 -30.79
N VAL A 598 -2.34 13.91 -31.90
CA VAL A 598 -3.21 13.53 -33.00
C VAL A 598 -3.71 12.11 -32.77
N ILE A 599 -5.03 11.98 -32.61
CA ILE A 599 -5.67 10.67 -32.66
C ILE A 599 -6.10 10.39 -34.10
N SER A 600 -5.35 9.55 -34.79
CA SER A 600 -5.64 9.06 -36.14
C SER A 600 -5.87 7.54 -36.12
N THR A 601 -6.53 7.03 -37.16
CA THR A 601 -6.65 5.57 -37.35
C THR A 601 -5.39 5.01 -38.03
N PRO A 602 -4.94 3.80 -37.69
CA PRO A 602 -3.78 3.21 -38.34
C PRO A 602 -4.00 3.02 -39.85
N SER A 603 -2.95 3.25 -40.64
CA SER A 603 -2.93 2.98 -42.08
C SER A 603 -3.28 1.51 -42.37
N PRO A 604 -3.93 1.20 -43.52
CA PRO A 604 -4.24 -0.17 -43.95
C PRO A 604 -3.09 -1.18 -43.82
N ARG A 605 -1.83 -0.70 -43.85
CA ARG A 605 -0.59 -1.48 -43.89
C ARG A 605 0.14 -1.65 -42.55
N ALA A 606 -0.34 -1.07 -41.44
CA ALA A 606 0.36 -1.18 -40.15
C ALA A 606 0.23 -2.61 -39.59
N VAL A 607 1.36 -3.33 -39.56
CA VAL A 607 1.49 -4.66 -38.94
C VAL A 607 1.49 -4.51 -37.41
N SER A 608 0.93 -5.49 -36.72
CA SER A 608 0.63 -5.52 -35.27
C SER A 608 1.83 -5.47 -34.30
N PHE A 609 3.02 -5.10 -34.74
CA PHE A 609 4.21 -5.04 -33.89
C PHE A 609 4.56 -3.58 -33.57
N PRO A 610 4.95 -3.25 -32.32
CA PRO A 610 5.50 -1.93 -32.03
C PRO A 610 6.69 -1.69 -32.94
N SER A 611 6.70 -0.55 -33.62
CA SER A 611 7.86 -0.14 -34.43
C SER A 611 9.10 -0.09 -33.52
N VAL A 612 10.25 -0.57 -34.01
CA VAL A 612 11.52 -0.56 -33.24
C VAL A 612 11.79 0.86 -32.71
N GLY A 613 12.05 0.99 -31.41
CA GLY A 613 12.26 2.30 -30.76
C GLY A 613 10.98 3.05 -30.37
N MET A 614 9.81 2.42 -30.43
CA MET A 614 8.55 2.96 -29.92
C MET A 614 8.14 2.26 -28.61
N TYR A 615 7.76 3.05 -27.63
CA TYR A 615 7.13 2.63 -26.39
C TYR A 615 5.62 2.79 -26.50
N LEU A 616 4.89 1.67 -26.37
CA LEU A 616 3.44 1.69 -26.27
C LEU A 616 3.05 2.12 -24.84
N CYS A 617 2.69 3.39 -24.68
CA CYS A 617 2.38 4.03 -23.40
C CYS A 617 0.89 3.87 -23.05
N PRO A 618 0.54 3.29 -21.89
CA PRO A 618 -0.85 3.27 -21.44
C PRO A 618 -1.32 4.66 -21.01
N CYS A 619 -2.52 5.06 -21.42
CA CYS A 619 -3.17 6.28 -20.98
C CYS A 619 -4.33 5.96 -20.05
N TYR A 620 -4.29 6.51 -18.84
CA TYR A 620 -5.33 6.37 -17.81
C TYR A 620 -6.08 7.68 -17.57
N TYR A 621 -7.30 7.58 -17.05
CA TYR A 621 -8.09 8.76 -16.70
C TYR A 621 -7.49 9.51 -15.50
N PHE A 622 -7.03 8.77 -14.49
CA PHE A 622 -6.49 9.29 -13.23
C PHE A 622 -5.35 8.39 -12.70
N PRO A 623 -4.50 8.86 -11.77
CA PRO A 623 -3.32 8.13 -11.28
C PRO A 623 -3.61 6.76 -10.64
N VAL A 624 -4.83 6.50 -10.18
CA VAL A 624 -5.25 5.19 -9.66
C VAL A 624 -5.61 4.27 -10.84
N ARG A 625 -4.63 3.52 -11.34
CA ARG A 625 -4.66 2.78 -12.61
C ARG A 625 -5.58 1.55 -12.59
N ALA A 626 -5.82 0.97 -11.40
CA ALA A 626 -6.78 -0.13 -11.22
C ALA A 626 -8.24 0.25 -11.57
N GLY A 627 -8.58 1.54 -11.59
CA GLY A 627 -9.98 1.99 -11.66
C GLY A 627 -10.71 1.94 -10.32
N LYS A 628 -11.97 2.38 -10.30
CA LYS A 628 -12.84 2.42 -9.10
C LYS A 628 -14.30 2.19 -9.48
N ASP A 629 -15.06 1.50 -8.63
CA ASP A 629 -16.52 1.33 -8.74
C ASP A 629 -16.98 0.78 -10.11
N GLY A 630 -16.26 -0.23 -10.63
CA GLY A 630 -16.58 -0.87 -11.92
C GLY A 630 -16.25 -0.03 -13.17
N ARG A 631 -15.56 1.11 -13.01
CA ARG A 631 -15.09 1.94 -14.12
C ARG A 631 -13.59 1.73 -14.36
N PRO A 632 -13.18 1.25 -15.55
CA PRO A 632 -11.76 1.11 -15.87
C PRO A 632 -11.10 2.49 -15.93
N ALA A 633 -9.90 2.63 -15.37
CA ALA A 633 -9.11 3.85 -15.53
C ALA A 633 -8.43 3.91 -16.90
N PHE A 634 -8.11 2.76 -17.50
CA PHE A 634 -7.48 2.70 -18.82
C PHE A 634 -8.41 3.25 -19.91
N VAL A 635 -7.84 4.09 -20.77
CA VAL A 635 -8.56 4.78 -21.86
C VAL A 635 -8.06 4.27 -23.21
N VAL A 636 -6.76 4.42 -23.47
CA VAL A 636 -6.16 4.12 -24.78
C VAL A 636 -4.65 3.91 -24.63
N ALA A 637 -4.02 3.21 -25.57
CA ALA A 637 -2.57 3.12 -25.67
C ALA A 637 -2.04 4.08 -26.74
N ILE A 638 -0.96 4.81 -26.44
CA ILE A 638 -0.38 5.85 -27.29
C ILE A 638 1.08 5.46 -27.59
N GLU A 639 1.47 5.50 -28.85
CA GLU A 639 2.86 5.22 -29.23
C GLU A 639 3.74 6.46 -29.05
N LEU A 640 4.75 6.33 -28.17
CA LEU A 640 5.76 7.36 -27.89
C LEU A 640 7.14 6.87 -28.34
N LYS A 641 8.01 7.76 -28.83
CA LYS A 641 9.40 7.38 -29.11
C LYS A 641 10.13 7.08 -27.79
N SER A 642 10.80 5.93 -27.69
CA SER A 642 11.48 5.51 -26.46
C SER A 642 12.75 6.31 -26.17
N GLY A 643 13.25 7.09 -27.13
CA GLY A 643 14.46 7.90 -26.96
C GLY A 643 15.73 7.05 -26.95
N ALA A 644 16.65 7.36 -26.03
CA ALA A 644 17.97 6.72 -25.97
C ALA A 644 17.95 5.30 -25.36
N VAL A 645 16.84 4.90 -24.73
CA VAL A 645 16.71 3.64 -24.00
C VAL A 645 15.64 2.74 -24.64
N SER A 646 15.63 1.46 -24.26
CA SER A 646 14.66 0.48 -24.77
C SER A 646 13.26 0.74 -24.20
N PRO A 647 12.20 0.28 -24.88
CA PRO A 647 10.83 0.34 -24.34
C PRO A 647 10.67 -0.35 -22.98
N ASP A 648 11.44 -1.41 -22.70
CA ASP A 648 11.41 -2.15 -21.44
C ASP A 648 11.86 -1.30 -20.24
N HIS A 649 12.76 -0.34 -20.46
CA HIS A 649 13.12 0.64 -19.45
C HIS A 649 11.89 1.39 -18.95
N TRP A 650 11.07 1.90 -19.88
CA TRP A 650 9.85 2.65 -19.57
C TRP A 650 8.74 1.78 -18.99
N VAL A 651 8.75 0.46 -19.26
CA VAL A 651 7.88 -0.50 -18.57
C VAL A 651 8.21 -0.54 -17.08
N LYS A 652 9.49 -0.71 -16.73
CA LYS A 652 9.94 -0.79 -15.33
C LYS A 652 9.74 0.51 -14.57
N ARG A 653 9.86 1.65 -15.26
CA ARG A 653 9.58 3.00 -14.73
C ARG A 653 8.08 3.24 -14.48
N GLY A 654 7.21 2.31 -14.87
CA GLY A 654 5.76 2.49 -14.78
C GLY A 654 5.26 3.68 -15.59
N THR A 655 5.90 4.00 -16.73
CA THR A 655 5.59 5.22 -17.50
C THR A 655 4.16 5.18 -18.04
N ALA A 656 3.40 6.25 -17.85
CA ALA A 656 2.02 6.33 -18.30
C ALA A 656 1.59 7.76 -18.64
N LEU A 657 0.55 7.89 -19.45
CA LEU A 657 -0.17 9.13 -19.66
C LEU A 657 -1.39 9.21 -18.75
N LEU A 658 -1.68 10.39 -18.24
CA LEU A 658 -2.82 10.66 -17.38
C LEU A 658 -3.66 11.80 -17.97
N LEU A 659 -4.99 11.64 -17.95
CA LEU A 659 -5.94 12.66 -18.40
C LEU A 659 -6.27 13.70 -17.32
N SER A 660 -6.18 13.30 -16.05
CA SER A 660 -6.44 14.16 -14.90
C SER A 660 -5.50 13.79 -13.77
N LEU A 661 -4.99 14.80 -13.08
CA LEU A 661 -4.25 14.64 -11.82
C LEU A 661 -5.20 14.62 -10.63
N ASP A 662 -4.67 14.26 -9.47
CA ASP A 662 -5.39 14.18 -8.19
C ASP A 662 -5.50 15.54 -7.46
N ASN A 663 -4.74 16.57 -7.86
CA ASN A 663 -4.78 17.91 -7.26
C ASN A 663 -4.59 19.03 -8.29
#